data_AF-A0A938MNK9-F1
#
_entry.id   AF-A0A938MNK9-F1
#
_cell.length_a   1.000
_cell.length_b   1.000
_cell.length_c   1.000
_cell.angle_alpha   90.00
_cell.angle_beta   90.00
_cell.angle_gamma   90.00
#
_symmetry.space_group_name_H-M   'P 1'
#
loop_
_entity.id
_entity.type
_entity.pdbx_description
1 polymer ?
#
loop_
_entity_poly.entity_id
_entity_poly.type
_entity_poly.pdbx_seq_one_letter_code
_entity_poly.pdbx_strand_id
1 'polypeptide(L)'
;MPTRFTAEKTAAAIEALSQLRDEQVTLARSWAQELDQVPPAYRPSALNLLHYLALRHHDLWPLQRDLSSLGLSSLGRTEAHALAGVDAVLAALHKLTARTMDRPEGFELPVDFLTGPQALARHTEFLLGPAPSGRAVRIMVTVPSEAADSYELVRDLLMAGMNIMRINSAHDEPAAWRRMTEHLRKATAEVDRPCRVLFDLQGPKLRTGPVEPGPAVVHWSPRRGLRGQLLRPVKVRLVPPASPNPPLLDQDVLLPVDAPWLGQVQPGDELLLADCRGMNRRLRVVTVDGRGVLTESRSTAYVESGAAIHWKPARPPQFPPMGGAVAGRIGALPACDQPLVLRQGDILILTGVGQPGHPADCSADGLVLMPACIPCTLPQVFVDVTAGQRILFDDGKIGGLIEEAVEGRLRVRITKARAGGATLRADKGINLPDSSLRVASLSEQDLAQLDFAVACADMVGLSFVRSPEDVLNLERELDRRNGSHLGIVLKVETRAAFEQLPNLLLTALRSPPVGVMVARGDLAVEMGFERLAEVQEQILWLCEAAHVPVIWATQVLESLAKKGLPSRAEVTDAAMSGRAECVMLNKGPHVLNAVRFLDNVMTRMQTHQTKKRAMLRKLSVSDRIVDTHPLRPPVQTTDRNGV
;
A
#
# COMPACT_ATOMS: atom_id res chain seq x y z
N MET A 1 -33.86 11.48 43.77
CA MET A 1 -32.81 11.41 42.73
C MET A 1 -33.09 10.20 41.87
N PRO A 2 -32.99 10.27 40.53
CA PRO A 2 -33.28 9.11 39.72
C PRO A 2 -32.35 7.97 40.15
N THR A 3 -32.88 6.75 40.15
CA THR A 3 -32.33 5.44 40.57
C THR A 3 -31.00 5.01 39.91
N ARG A 4 -30.27 5.95 39.28
CA ARG A 4 -29.01 5.73 38.57
C ARG A 4 -27.79 5.70 39.49
N PHE A 5 -27.76 6.56 40.52
CA PHE A 5 -26.64 6.66 41.46
C PHE A 5 -26.92 5.80 42.69
N THR A 6 -26.69 4.48 42.59
CA THR A 6 -26.64 3.64 43.81
C THR A 6 -25.23 3.72 44.41
N ALA A 7 -25.15 3.77 45.74
CA ALA A 7 -23.89 3.78 46.45
C ALA A 7 -23.02 2.57 46.06
N GLU A 8 -23.66 1.41 45.87
CA GLU A 8 -23.03 0.16 45.44
C GLU A 8 -22.38 0.26 44.05
N LYS A 9 -23.11 0.73 43.02
CA LYS A 9 -22.56 0.89 41.66
C LYS A 9 -21.41 1.89 41.63
N THR A 10 -21.54 2.97 42.39
CA THR A 10 -20.52 4.02 42.42
C THR A 10 -19.27 3.52 43.15
N ALA A 11 -19.42 2.76 44.24
CA ALA A 11 -18.31 2.13 44.94
C ALA A 11 -17.58 1.09 44.07
N ALA A 12 -18.33 0.21 43.39
CA ALA A 12 -17.75 -0.78 42.48
C ALA A 12 -16.97 -0.13 41.31
N ALA A 13 -17.50 0.96 40.74
CA ALA A 13 -16.79 1.71 39.70
C ALA A 13 -15.49 2.36 40.23
N ILE A 14 -15.50 2.88 41.46
CA ILE A 14 -14.31 3.45 42.12
C ILE A 14 -13.25 2.36 42.35
N GLU A 15 -13.66 1.18 42.84
CA GLU A 15 -12.77 0.05 43.09
C GLU A 15 -12.12 -0.43 41.79
N ALA A 16 -12.92 -0.69 40.76
CA ALA A 16 -12.43 -1.14 39.46
C ALA A 16 -11.47 -0.13 38.82
N LEU A 17 -11.80 1.16 38.84
CA LEU A 17 -10.92 2.19 38.28
C LEU A 17 -9.65 2.42 39.11
N SER A 18 -9.72 2.31 40.44
CA SER A 18 -8.54 2.39 41.31
C SER A 18 -7.57 1.26 41.01
N GLN A 19 -8.09 0.03 40.85
CA GLN A 19 -7.29 -1.11 40.44
C GLN A 19 -6.62 -0.87 39.08
N LEU A 20 -7.39 -0.44 38.07
CA LEU A 20 -6.84 -0.13 36.75
C LEU A 20 -5.74 0.94 36.82
N ARG A 21 -5.95 1.99 37.61
CA ARG A 21 -4.97 3.06 37.83
C ARG A 21 -3.67 2.53 38.45
N ASP A 22 -3.77 1.68 39.47
CA ASP A 22 -2.61 1.12 40.16
C ASP A 22 -1.82 0.18 39.24
N GLU A 23 -2.50 -0.61 38.41
CA GLU A 23 -1.87 -1.44 37.40
C GLU A 23 -1.16 -0.61 36.32
N GLN A 24 -1.75 0.51 35.87
CA GLN A 24 -1.10 1.44 34.95
C GLN A 24 0.23 1.97 35.53
N VAL A 25 0.20 2.46 36.77
CA VAL A 25 1.40 2.98 37.43
C VAL A 25 2.43 1.88 37.68
N THR A 26 1.98 0.68 38.06
CA THR A 26 2.86 -0.48 38.33
C THR A 26 3.56 -0.95 37.07
N LEU A 27 2.85 -1.09 35.94
CA LEU A 27 3.45 -1.46 34.67
C LEU A 27 4.44 -0.41 34.20
N ALA A 28 4.11 0.89 34.30
CA ALA A 28 5.04 1.94 33.92
C ALA A 28 6.34 1.92 34.77
N ARG A 29 6.23 1.66 36.07
CA ARG A 29 7.39 1.52 36.97
C ARG A 29 8.27 0.31 36.64
N SER A 30 7.69 -0.79 36.18
CA SER A 30 8.46 -1.99 35.81
C SER A 30 9.34 -1.79 34.58
N TRP A 31 9.10 -0.74 33.80
CA TRP A 31 9.84 -0.38 32.58
C TRP A 31 10.77 0.84 32.79
N ALA A 32 11.08 1.19 34.04
CA ALA A 32 11.85 2.39 34.35
C ALA A 32 13.23 2.42 33.64
N GLN A 33 13.92 1.29 33.57
CA GLN A 33 15.26 1.19 32.96
C GLN A 33 15.22 1.38 31.43
N GLU A 34 14.17 0.88 30.77
CA GLU A 34 13.94 1.06 29.35
C GLU A 34 13.52 2.50 29.04
N LEU A 35 12.70 3.12 29.90
CA LEU A 35 12.25 4.51 29.76
C LEU A 35 13.37 5.53 29.93
N ASP A 36 14.44 5.19 30.65
CA ASP A 36 15.64 6.03 30.76
C ASP A 36 16.38 6.16 29.43
N GLN A 37 16.24 5.17 28.54
CA GLN A 37 16.82 5.18 27.19
C GLN A 37 15.97 6.00 26.19
N VAL A 38 14.77 6.45 26.59
CA VAL A 38 13.90 7.31 25.78
C VAL A 38 14.25 8.78 26.04
N PRO A 39 14.45 9.59 24.98
CA PRO A 39 14.71 11.02 25.13
C PRO A 39 13.63 11.73 25.97
N PRO A 40 14.00 12.71 26.83
CA PRO A 40 13.03 13.36 27.73
C PRO A 40 11.79 13.93 27.04
N ALA A 41 11.92 14.43 25.80
CA ALA A 41 10.80 14.98 25.03
C ALA A 41 9.76 13.92 24.60
N TYR A 42 10.15 12.65 24.52
CA TYR A 42 9.32 11.52 24.08
C TYR A 42 8.93 10.58 25.23
N ARG A 43 9.61 10.65 26.38
CA ARG A 43 9.31 9.84 27.57
C ARG A 43 7.84 9.87 28.01
N PRO A 44 7.12 11.03 28.00
CA PRO A 44 5.69 11.04 28.30
C PRO A 44 4.84 10.17 27.37
N SER A 45 5.29 9.98 26.12
CA SER A 45 4.58 9.18 25.12
C SER A 45 4.81 7.68 25.32
N ALA A 46 6.03 7.29 25.66
CA ALA A 46 6.33 5.91 26.05
C ALA A 46 5.58 5.52 27.34
N LEU A 47 5.54 6.40 28.34
CA LEU A 47 4.74 6.23 29.56
C LEU A 47 3.25 6.09 29.25
N ASN A 48 2.69 6.97 28.41
CA ASN A 48 1.29 6.90 28.05
C ASN A 48 0.93 5.60 27.30
N LEU A 49 1.81 5.10 26.43
CA LEU A 49 1.64 3.79 25.80
C LEU A 49 1.55 2.67 26.84
N LEU A 50 2.45 2.63 27.83
CA LEU A 50 2.41 1.63 28.90
C LEU A 50 1.11 1.73 29.72
N HIS A 51 0.69 2.95 30.09
CA HIS A 51 -0.59 3.16 30.76
C HIS A 51 -1.77 2.68 29.91
N TYR A 52 -1.74 2.91 28.60
CA TYR A 52 -2.78 2.45 27.70
C TYR A 52 -2.80 0.92 27.56
N LEU A 53 -1.64 0.27 27.50
CA LEU A 53 -1.52 -1.18 27.43
C LEU A 53 -2.06 -1.86 28.70
N ALA A 54 -1.71 -1.36 29.89
CA ALA A 54 -2.29 -1.83 31.15
C ALA A 54 -3.82 -1.71 31.16
N LEU A 55 -4.34 -0.56 30.73
CA LEU A 55 -5.79 -0.33 30.63
C LEU A 55 -6.46 -1.32 29.65
N ARG A 56 -5.83 -1.60 28.52
CA ARG A 56 -6.36 -2.47 27.45
C ARG A 56 -6.07 -3.96 27.66
N HIS A 57 -5.38 -4.32 28.73
CA HIS A 57 -5.25 -5.71 29.18
C HIS A 57 -6.59 -6.29 29.67
N HIS A 58 -7.55 -5.42 29.99
CA HIS A 58 -8.87 -5.77 30.50
C HIS A 58 -9.97 -5.61 29.46
N ASP A 59 -11.02 -6.43 29.57
CA ASP A 59 -12.30 -6.14 28.92
C ASP A 59 -13.03 -5.04 29.69
N LEU A 60 -13.01 -3.83 29.12
CA LEU A 60 -13.62 -2.66 29.74
C LEU A 60 -15.12 -2.58 29.51
N TRP A 61 -15.72 -3.40 28.63
CA TRP A 61 -17.12 -3.23 28.21
C TRP A 61 -18.11 -3.11 29.38
N PRO A 62 -18.05 -3.96 30.44
CA PRO A 62 -18.94 -3.81 31.60
C PRO A 62 -18.77 -2.45 32.29
N LEU A 63 -17.53 -2.05 32.55
CA LEU A 63 -17.19 -0.79 33.21
C LEU A 63 -17.63 0.42 32.37
N GLN A 64 -17.41 0.38 31.05
CA GLN A 64 -17.81 1.47 30.15
C GLN A 64 -19.33 1.70 30.18
N ARG A 65 -20.11 0.63 30.19
CA ARG A 65 -21.58 0.70 30.28
C ARG A 65 -22.00 1.32 31.61
N ASP A 66 -21.39 0.89 32.70
CA ASP A 66 -21.72 1.37 34.04
C ASP A 66 -21.35 2.85 34.20
N LEU A 67 -20.16 3.27 33.77
CA LEU A 67 -19.75 4.69 33.74
C LEU A 67 -20.69 5.55 32.89
N SER A 68 -21.05 5.07 31.70
CA SER A 68 -21.99 5.79 30.82
C SER A 68 -23.37 5.94 31.48
N SER A 69 -23.83 4.93 32.23
CA SER A 69 -25.11 4.96 32.95
C SER A 69 -25.12 6.01 34.08
N LEU A 70 -23.94 6.32 34.62
CA LEU A 70 -23.69 7.37 35.61
C LEU A 70 -23.46 8.75 34.97
N GLY A 71 -23.49 8.85 33.63
CA GLY A 71 -23.23 10.09 32.88
C GLY A 71 -21.74 10.48 32.82
N LEU A 72 -20.84 9.55 33.12
CA LEU A 72 -19.39 9.76 33.08
C LEU A 72 -18.80 9.35 31.72
N SER A 73 -17.55 9.74 31.49
CA SER A 73 -16.79 9.28 30.33
C SER A 73 -16.67 7.75 30.35
N SER A 74 -16.90 7.12 29.20
CA SER A 74 -16.72 5.68 29.01
C SER A 74 -15.26 5.27 28.81
N LEU A 75 -14.30 6.19 28.97
CA LEU A 75 -12.88 5.98 28.65
C LEU A 75 -12.59 5.63 27.18
N GLY A 76 -13.58 5.57 26.28
CA GLY A 76 -13.39 5.16 24.88
C GLY A 76 -12.64 6.17 23.98
N ARG A 77 -11.99 7.18 24.57
CA ARG A 77 -11.30 8.29 23.87
C ARG A 77 -10.04 8.76 24.62
N THR A 78 -9.45 7.88 25.43
CA THR A 78 -8.34 8.18 26.34
C THR A 78 -6.99 7.70 25.80
N GLU A 79 -6.91 7.25 24.54
CA GLU A 79 -5.69 6.71 23.94
C GLU A 79 -4.49 7.63 24.20
N ALA A 80 -4.58 8.90 23.82
CA ALA A 80 -3.51 9.90 23.98
C ALA A 80 -3.26 10.39 25.44
N HIS A 81 -4.00 9.91 26.44
CA HIS A 81 -3.89 10.38 27.83
C HIS A 81 -4.51 9.38 28.81
N ALA A 82 -4.10 8.11 28.73
CA ALA A 82 -4.80 6.98 29.32
C ALA A 82 -4.97 7.11 30.83
N LEU A 83 -3.87 7.39 31.55
CA LEU A 83 -3.89 7.53 33.00
C LEU A 83 -4.68 8.78 33.44
N ALA A 84 -4.50 9.91 32.76
CA ALA A 84 -5.26 11.14 33.06
C ALA A 84 -6.77 10.96 32.84
N GLY A 85 -7.16 10.14 31.85
CA GLY A 85 -8.55 9.76 31.61
C GLY A 85 -9.15 8.97 32.78
N VAL A 86 -8.45 7.95 33.26
CA VAL A 86 -8.84 7.16 34.44
C VAL A 86 -8.92 8.04 35.68
N ASP A 87 -7.88 8.84 35.93
CA ASP A 87 -7.80 9.79 37.04
C ASP A 87 -8.95 10.79 37.04
N ALA A 88 -9.33 11.33 35.89
CA ALA A 88 -10.43 12.30 35.80
C ALA A 88 -11.79 11.67 36.15
N VAL A 89 -12.04 10.43 35.70
CA VAL A 89 -13.27 9.71 36.03
C VAL A 89 -13.30 9.32 37.50
N LEU A 90 -12.18 8.83 38.06
CA LEU A 90 -12.05 8.59 39.50
C LEU A 90 -12.31 9.88 40.30
N ALA A 91 -11.78 11.02 39.87
CA ALA A 91 -11.95 12.30 40.57
C ALA A 91 -13.42 12.74 40.57
N ALA A 92 -14.12 12.52 39.46
CA ALA A 92 -15.55 12.77 39.37
C ALA A 92 -16.34 11.85 40.31
N LEU A 93 -16.03 10.54 40.35
CA LEU A 93 -16.69 9.57 41.22
C LEU A 93 -16.46 9.84 42.72
N HIS A 94 -15.22 10.18 43.11
CA HIS A 94 -14.90 10.56 44.49
C HIS A 94 -15.68 11.83 44.89
N LYS A 95 -15.75 12.84 44.01
CA LYS A 95 -16.59 14.03 44.26
C LYS A 95 -18.08 13.69 44.38
N LEU A 96 -18.61 12.82 43.53
CA LEU A 96 -20.01 12.37 43.58
C LEU A 96 -20.35 11.60 44.86
N THR A 97 -19.36 10.96 45.49
CA THR A 97 -19.51 10.20 46.75
C THR A 97 -19.05 10.96 47.98
N ALA A 98 -18.70 12.25 47.85
CA ALA A 98 -18.12 13.07 48.91
C ALA A 98 -16.88 12.44 49.57
N ARG A 99 -16.09 11.70 48.80
CA ARG A 99 -14.80 11.12 49.20
C ARG A 99 -13.66 11.96 48.62
N THR A 100 -12.52 11.97 49.30
CA THR A 100 -11.26 12.48 48.75
C THR A 100 -10.58 11.38 47.93
N MET A 101 -9.95 11.74 46.81
CA MET A 101 -9.05 10.82 46.12
C MET A 101 -7.67 10.96 46.74
N ASP A 102 -7.11 9.85 47.20
CA ASP A 102 -5.72 9.81 47.60
C ASP A 102 -4.83 9.83 46.37
N ARG A 103 -4.01 10.87 46.26
CA ARG A 103 -2.92 10.94 45.30
C ARG A 103 -1.61 11.01 46.08
N PRO A 104 -0.58 10.23 45.71
CA PRO A 104 0.74 10.39 46.29
C PRO A 104 1.21 11.84 46.13
N GLU A 105 1.79 12.41 47.17
CA GLU A 105 2.38 13.75 47.10
C GLU A 105 3.44 13.81 45.99
N GLY A 106 3.42 14.87 45.18
CA GLY A 106 4.35 15.05 44.06
C GLY A 106 4.07 14.18 42.83
N PHE A 107 2.95 13.45 42.77
CA PHE A 107 2.58 12.68 41.57
C PHE A 107 2.13 13.60 40.43
N GLU A 108 2.95 13.67 39.37
CA GLU A 108 2.62 14.38 38.13
C GLU A 108 2.17 13.41 37.04
N LEU A 109 1.10 13.78 36.33
CA LEU A 109 0.65 13.05 35.15
C LEU A 109 1.61 13.31 33.99
N PRO A 110 2.08 12.28 33.26
CA PRO A 110 3.00 12.49 32.14
C PRO A 110 2.35 13.28 31.00
N VAL A 111 1.06 13.06 30.76
CA VAL A 111 0.24 13.76 29.77
C VAL A 111 -1.20 13.89 30.28
N ASP A 112 -1.94 14.83 29.69
CA ASP A 112 -3.35 15.10 29.96
C ASP A 112 -4.15 15.31 28.66
N PHE A 113 -5.41 15.73 28.81
CA PHE A 113 -6.35 15.94 27.70
C PHE A 113 -5.88 16.96 26.64
N LEU A 114 -4.91 17.81 26.98
CA LEU A 114 -4.36 18.83 26.08
C LEU A 114 -2.97 18.42 25.56
N THR A 115 -2.07 18.06 26.48
CA THR A 115 -0.66 17.78 26.20
C THR A 115 -0.46 16.48 25.42
N GLY A 116 -1.32 15.46 25.60
CA GLY A 116 -1.27 14.22 24.82
C GLY A 116 -1.53 14.44 23.33
N PRO A 117 -2.71 14.99 22.95
CA PRO A 117 -2.97 15.37 21.55
C PRO A 117 -1.95 16.35 20.96
N GLN A 118 -1.42 17.28 21.76
CA GLN A 118 -0.35 18.19 21.33
C GLN A 118 0.96 17.46 21.07
N ALA A 119 1.32 16.46 21.89
CA ALA A 119 2.50 15.63 21.66
C ALA A 119 2.41 14.89 20.32
N LEU A 120 1.26 14.26 20.03
CA LEU A 120 1.01 13.63 18.74
C LEU A 120 1.14 14.63 17.58
N ALA A 121 0.51 15.81 17.69
CA ALA A 121 0.59 16.84 16.66
C ALA A 121 2.04 17.32 16.42
N ARG A 122 2.82 17.52 17.48
CA ARG A 122 4.23 17.92 17.41
C ARG A 122 5.08 16.83 16.77
N HIS A 123 4.92 15.57 17.18
CA HIS A 123 5.68 14.45 16.59
C HIS A 123 5.31 14.25 15.11
N THR A 124 4.04 14.45 14.77
CA THR A 124 3.55 14.45 13.40
C THR A 124 4.24 15.52 12.56
N GLU A 125 4.32 16.75 13.05
CA GLU A 125 4.98 17.84 12.32
C GLU A 125 6.49 17.62 12.17
N PHE A 126 7.14 17.09 13.22
CA PHE A 126 8.56 16.82 13.19
C PHE A 126 8.91 15.73 12.16
N LEU A 127 8.15 14.64 12.09
CA LEU A 127 8.36 13.58 11.09
C LEU A 127 7.83 13.97 9.70
N LEU A 128 6.54 14.30 9.59
CA LEU A 128 5.80 14.37 8.33
C LEU A 128 5.75 15.79 7.74
N GLY A 129 6.32 16.78 8.42
CA GLY A 129 6.27 18.19 8.04
C GLY A 129 4.97 18.88 8.48
N PRO A 130 4.87 20.21 8.27
CA PRO A 130 3.74 21.01 8.73
C PRO A 130 2.41 20.59 8.11
N ALA A 131 1.31 20.86 8.82
CA ALA A 131 -0.03 20.63 8.27
C ALA A 131 -0.29 21.60 7.11
N PRO A 132 -0.81 21.13 5.97
CA PRO A 132 -1.15 22.03 4.86
C PRO A 132 -2.38 22.88 5.19
N SER A 133 -2.54 24.00 4.47
CA SER A 133 -3.71 24.86 4.65
C SER A 133 -5.01 24.10 4.36
N GLY A 134 -6.01 24.26 5.21
CA GLY A 134 -7.33 23.65 5.04
C GLY A 134 -7.43 22.16 5.37
N ARG A 135 -6.32 21.47 5.72
CA ARG A 135 -6.38 20.14 6.32
C ARG A 135 -5.24 19.76 7.26
N ALA A 136 -5.51 18.93 8.27
CA ALA A 136 -4.52 18.40 9.22
C ALA A 136 -3.80 17.14 8.69
N VAL A 137 -4.47 16.34 7.87
CA VAL A 137 -3.94 15.08 7.33
C VAL A 137 -3.00 15.38 6.17
N ARG A 138 -1.81 14.78 6.11
CA ARG A 138 -0.85 14.91 4.98
C ARG A 138 -1.17 13.92 3.86
N ILE A 139 -0.78 14.24 2.62
CA ILE A 139 -0.86 13.32 1.49
C ILE A 139 0.55 12.90 1.07
N MET A 140 0.82 11.60 1.14
CA MET A 140 2.02 10.98 0.63
C MET A 140 1.72 10.38 -0.75
N VAL A 141 2.60 10.60 -1.72
CA VAL A 141 2.41 10.10 -3.09
C VAL A 141 3.63 9.28 -3.49
N THR A 142 3.39 8.04 -3.89
CA THR A 142 4.41 7.24 -4.57
C THR A 142 4.62 7.80 -5.96
N VAL A 143 5.80 8.34 -6.24
CA VAL A 143 6.10 8.89 -7.57
C VAL A 143 6.46 7.78 -8.55
N PRO A 144 6.02 7.90 -9.82
CA PRO A 144 6.39 6.94 -10.85
C PRO A 144 7.76 7.30 -11.45
N SER A 145 8.36 6.39 -12.22
CA SER A 145 9.69 6.54 -12.83
C SER A 145 9.80 7.80 -13.69
N GLU A 146 8.71 8.17 -14.37
CA GLU A 146 8.56 9.37 -15.19
C GLU A 146 8.84 10.67 -14.42
N ALA A 147 8.71 10.68 -13.09
CA ALA A 147 9.05 11.84 -12.27
C ALA A 147 10.54 12.18 -12.31
N ALA A 148 11.40 11.24 -12.68
CA ALA A 148 12.83 11.48 -12.87
C ALA A 148 13.12 12.34 -14.11
N ASP A 149 12.20 12.36 -15.08
CA ASP A 149 12.39 13.02 -16.38
C ASP A 149 11.37 14.13 -16.65
N SER A 150 10.32 14.27 -15.82
CA SER A 150 9.34 15.36 -15.89
C SER A 150 9.30 16.17 -14.60
N TYR A 151 9.83 17.39 -14.67
CA TYR A 151 9.71 18.39 -13.62
C TYR A 151 8.24 18.81 -13.41
N GLU A 152 7.49 18.96 -14.50
CA GLU A 152 6.10 19.41 -14.50
C GLU A 152 5.22 18.47 -13.68
N LEU A 153 5.42 17.15 -13.81
CA LEU A 153 4.68 16.16 -13.04
C LEU A 153 4.88 16.37 -11.53
N VAL A 154 6.12 16.57 -11.08
CA VAL A 154 6.44 16.78 -9.66
C VAL A 154 5.84 18.09 -9.15
N ARG A 155 5.99 19.18 -9.92
CA ARG A 155 5.38 20.48 -9.58
C ARG A 155 3.86 20.40 -9.50
N ASP A 156 3.22 19.73 -10.45
CA ASP A 156 1.77 19.61 -10.51
C ASP A 156 1.23 18.75 -9.36
N LEU A 157 1.94 17.69 -8.96
CA LEU A 157 1.63 16.90 -7.75
C LEU A 157 1.71 17.74 -6.47
N LEU A 158 2.76 18.57 -6.34
CA LEU A 158 2.92 19.48 -5.22
C LEU A 158 1.76 20.49 -5.15
N MET A 159 1.44 21.14 -6.28
CA MET A 159 0.30 22.07 -6.37
C MET A 159 -1.02 21.38 -6.03
N ALA A 160 -1.22 20.14 -6.48
CA ALA A 160 -2.43 19.37 -6.20
C ALA A 160 -2.63 19.00 -4.72
N GLY A 161 -1.58 19.04 -3.90
CA GLY A 161 -1.67 18.79 -2.46
C GLY A 161 -0.72 17.72 -1.92
N MET A 162 0.24 17.22 -2.69
CA MET A 162 1.27 16.32 -2.17
C MET A 162 2.07 17.03 -1.05
N ASN A 163 2.28 16.34 0.07
CA ASN A 163 3.12 16.80 1.19
C ASN A 163 4.36 15.94 1.37
N ILE A 164 4.31 14.69 0.93
CA ILE A 164 5.43 13.75 1.04
C ILE A 164 5.59 13.02 -0.29
N MET A 165 6.77 13.11 -0.88
CA MET A 165 7.18 12.28 -2.01
C MET A 165 7.69 10.95 -1.46
N ARG A 166 7.04 9.85 -1.83
CA ARG A 166 7.53 8.50 -1.55
C ARG A 166 8.30 7.97 -2.76
N ILE A 167 9.56 7.63 -2.56
CA ILE A 167 10.40 6.88 -3.51
C ILE A 167 10.39 5.42 -3.06
N ASN A 168 10.02 4.50 -3.94
CA ASN A 168 10.02 3.07 -3.66
C ASN A 168 11.29 2.44 -4.22
N SER A 169 12.22 2.02 -3.35
CA SER A 169 13.56 1.58 -3.75
C SER A 169 13.59 0.21 -4.43
N ALA A 170 12.46 -0.51 -4.45
CA ALA A 170 12.27 -1.73 -5.23
C ALA A 170 12.26 -1.47 -6.75
N HIS A 171 12.24 -0.21 -7.18
CA HIS A 171 12.23 0.21 -8.58
C HIS A 171 13.17 1.38 -8.80
N ASP A 172 13.58 1.54 -10.06
CA ASP A 172 14.49 2.60 -10.51
C ASP A 172 15.89 2.50 -9.87
N GLU A 173 16.76 3.43 -10.25
CA GLU A 173 18.18 3.42 -9.88
C GLU A 173 18.56 4.74 -9.18
N PRO A 174 19.69 4.79 -8.42
CA PRO A 174 20.11 5.99 -7.70
C PRO A 174 20.14 7.28 -8.52
N ALA A 175 20.50 7.20 -9.81
CA ALA A 175 20.50 8.36 -10.70
C ALA A 175 19.10 8.91 -10.97
N ALA A 176 18.09 8.05 -11.07
CA ALA A 176 16.69 8.46 -11.26
C ALA A 176 16.13 9.07 -9.98
N TRP A 177 16.37 8.43 -8.82
CA TRP A 177 15.93 8.98 -7.53
C TRP A 177 16.54 10.35 -7.25
N ARG A 178 17.81 10.56 -7.61
CA ARG A 178 18.46 11.88 -7.50
C ARG A 178 17.73 12.94 -8.32
N ARG A 179 17.41 12.67 -9.60
CA ARG A 179 16.65 13.61 -10.43
C ARG A 179 15.25 13.89 -9.88
N MET A 180 14.55 12.87 -9.36
CA MET A 180 13.24 13.05 -8.72
C MET A 180 13.32 14.03 -7.53
N THR A 181 14.33 13.86 -6.66
CA THR A 181 14.52 14.74 -5.50
C THR A 181 15.01 16.14 -5.88
N GLU A 182 15.82 16.28 -6.93
CA GLU A 182 16.19 17.58 -7.51
C GLU A 182 14.98 18.32 -8.09
N HIS A 183 14.12 17.63 -8.85
CA HIS A 183 12.85 18.18 -9.32
C HIS A 183 11.97 18.63 -8.17
N LEU A 184 11.90 17.84 -7.08
CA LEU A 184 11.13 18.23 -5.91
C LEU A 184 11.68 19.50 -5.26
N ARG A 185 13.00 19.57 -5.02
CA ARG A 185 13.65 20.76 -4.42
C ARG A 185 13.43 22.01 -5.26
N LYS A 186 13.47 21.87 -6.59
CA LYS A 186 13.14 22.97 -7.51
C LYS A 186 11.67 23.37 -7.40
N ALA A 187 10.76 22.41 -7.38
CA ALA A 187 9.33 22.66 -7.31
C ALA A 187 8.90 23.27 -5.97
N THR A 188 9.48 22.84 -4.85
CA THR A 188 9.18 23.42 -3.53
C THR A 188 9.63 24.87 -3.43
N ALA A 189 10.77 25.21 -4.03
CA ALA A 189 11.26 26.59 -4.12
C ALA A 189 10.40 27.47 -5.05
N GLU A 190 9.88 26.93 -6.15
CA GLU A 190 9.01 27.68 -7.09
C GLU A 190 7.60 27.91 -6.52
N VAL A 191 7.01 26.89 -5.88
CA VAL A 191 5.60 26.89 -5.43
C VAL A 191 5.45 27.41 -3.99
N ASP A 192 6.55 27.57 -3.26
CA ASP A 192 6.58 27.93 -1.83
C ASP A 192 5.72 26.99 -0.96
N ARG A 193 5.90 25.68 -1.18
CA ARG A 193 5.20 24.63 -0.41
C ARG A 193 6.21 23.57 0.05
N PRO A 194 6.33 23.31 1.36
CA PRO A 194 7.24 22.29 1.86
C PRO A 194 6.75 20.89 1.46
N CYS A 195 7.69 20.03 1.10
CA CYS A 195 7.42 18.62 0.83
C CYS A 195 8.59 17.76 1.30
N ARG A 196 8.29 16.73 2.10
CA ARG A 196 9.28 15.77 2.61
C ARG A 196 9.51 14.63 1.62
N VAL A 197 10.62 13.92 1.76
CA VAL A 197 10.96 12.72 0.99
C VAL A 197 11.01 11.51 1.94
N LEU A 198 10.18 10.51 1.67
CA LEU A 198 10.28 9.17 2.26
C LEU A 198 10.95 8.23 1.27
N PHE A 199 12.08 7.65 1.67
CA PHE A 199 12.74 6.58 0.93
C PHE A 199 12.31 5.23 1.50
N ASP A 200 11.47 4.52 0.77
CA ASP A 200 10.89 3.24 1.21
C ASP A 200 11.78 2.08 0.76
N LEU A 201 12.41 1.40 1.72
CA LEU A 201 13.29 0.26 1.48
C LEU A 201 12.51 -0.93 0.94
N GLN A 202 13.13 -1.77 0.13
CA GLN A 202 12.46 -2.94 -0.43
C GLN A 202 12.22 -4.00 0.66
N GLY A 203 13.21 -4.19 1.54
CA GLY A 203 13.20 -5.25 2.54
C GLY A 203 13.27 -6.66 1.93
N PRO A 204 13.29 -7.70 2.78
CA PRO A 204 13.45 -9.10 2.36
C PRO A 204 12.14 -9.70 1.82
N LYS A 205 11.58 -9.14 0.75
CA LYS A 205 10.32 -9.63 0.18
C LYS A 205 10.52 -10.97 -0.54
N LEU A 206 9.88 -12.03 -0.03
CA LEU A 206 9.86 -13.34 -0.68
C LEU A 206 9.01 -13.29 -1.96
N ARG A 207 9.58 -13.76 -3.07
CA ARG A 207 8.93 -13.75 -4.38
C ARG A 207 9.19 -15.03 -5.15
N THR A 208 8.34 -15.34 -6.12
CA THR A 208 8.59 -16.38 -7.10
C THR A 208 9.74 -15.96 -8.02
N GLY A 209 10.62 -16.90 -8.32
CA GLY A 209 11.73 -16.72 -9.24
C GLY A 209 11.30 -16.84 -10.70
N PRO A 210 12.27 -16.92 -11.64
CA PRO A 210 12.00 -16.98 -13.07
C PRO A 210 11.18 -18.23 -13.43
N VAL A 211 10.35 -18.11 -14.47
CA VAL A 211 9.62 -19.23 -15.09
C VAL A 211 10.20 -19.51 -16.47
N GLU A 212 10.00 -20.73 -16.96
CA GLU A 212 10.42 -21.10 -18.32
C GLU A 212 9.81 -20.14 -19.36
N PRO A 213 10.60 -19.76 -20.38
CA PRO A 213 10.08 -18.96 -21.47
C PRO A 213 9.08 -19.80 -22.24
N GLY A 214 7.85 -19.28 -22.34
CA GLY A 214 6.84 -19.82 -23.21
C GLY A 214 7.12 -19.49 -24.68
N PRO A 215 6.21 -19.87 -25.59
CA PRO A 215 6.41 -19.66 -27.01
C PRO A 215 6.53 -18.15 -27.35
N ALA A 216 7.48 -17.82 -28.22
CA ALA A 216 7.72 -16.45 -28.71
C ALA A 216 6.64 -16.04 -29.72
N VAL A 217 5.44 -15.76 -29.21
CA VAL A 217 4.24 -15.48 -30.01
C VAL A 217 3.65 -14.12 -29.65
N VAL A 218 3.44 -13.28 -30.66
CA VAL A 218 2.67 -12.04 -30.54
C VAL A 218 1.22 -12.29 -30.95
N HIS A 219 0.29 -11.94 -30.06
CA HIS A 219 -1.15 -12.03 -30.30
C HIS A 219 -1.77 -10.65 -30.50
N TRP A 220 -2.65 -10.53 -31.49
CA TRP A 220 -3.52 -9.37 -31.64
C TRP A 220 -4.93 -9.75 -32.02
N SER A 221 -5.88 -8.89 -31.63
CA SER A 221 -7.29 -9.04 -31.96
C SER A 221 -7.93 -7.68 -32.29
N PRO A 222 -8.68 -7.58 -33.40
CA PRO A 222 -9.38 -6.35 -33.77
C PRO A 222 -10.57 -6.11 -32.86
N ARG A 223 -10.93 -4.85 -32.63
CA ARG A 223 -12.14 -4.51 -31.87
C ARG A 223 -13.37 -4.71 -32.74
N ARG A 224 -14.33 -5.49 -32.25
CA ARG A 224 -15.59 -5.80 -32.92
C ARG A 224 -16.77 -5.37 -32.04
N GLY A 225 -17.86 -4.99 -32.67
CA GLY A 225 -19.11 -4.66 -31.99
C GLY A 225 -19.84 -5.91 -31.53
N LEU A 226 -20.96 -5.72 -30.81
CA LEU A 226 -21.78 -6.82 -30.28
C LEU A 226 -22.33 -7.75 -31.38
N ARG A 227 -22.44 -7.27 -32.63
CA ARG A 227 -22.89 -8.07 -33.79
C ARG A 227 -21.71 -8.61 -34.63
N GLY A 228 -20.49 -8.57 -34.10
CA GLY A 228 -19.29 -9.08 -34.77
C GLY A 228 -18.72 -8.19 -35.89
N GLN A 229 -19.34 -7.05 -36.18
CA GLN A 229 -18.85 -6.08 -37.14
C GLN A 229 -17.54 -5.44 -36.67
N LEU A 230 -16.60 -5.23 -37.60
CA LEU A 230 -15.32 -4.60 -37.30
C LEU A 230 -15.53 -3.13 -36.91
N LEU A 231 -15.13 -2.75 -35.70
CA LEU A 231 -15.15 -1.36 -35.23
C LEU A 231 -13.79 -0.68 -35.43
N ARG A 232 -12.71 -1.37 -35.08
CA ARG A 232 -11.34 -0.86 -35.26
C ARG A 232 -10.39 -2.00 -35.66
N PRO A 233 -9.68 -1.89 -36.80
CA PRO A 233 -8.61 -2.81 -37.15
C PRO A 233 -7.42 -2.64 -36.21
N VAL A 234 -6.58 -3.67 -36.12
CA VAL A 234 -5.32 -3.58 -35.37
C VAL A 234 -4.28 -2.94 -36.28
N LYS A 235 -3.63 -1.88 -35.79
CA LYS A 235 -2.49 -1.26 -36.47
C LYS A 235 -1.21 -2.01 -36.10
N VAL A 236 -0.62 -2.72 -37.06
CA VAL A 236 0.61 -3.51 -36.89
C VAL A 236 1.75 -2.82 -37.64
N ARG A 237 2.79 -2.39 -36.94
CA ARG A 237 3.96 -1.77 -37.54
C ARG A 237 5.08 -2.80 -37.71
N LEU A 238 5.59 -2.92 -38.92
CA LEU A 238 6.74 -3.73 -39.27
C LEU A 238 8.00 -2.86 -39.29
N VAL A 239 9.05 -3.30 -38.60
CA VAL A 239 10.32 -2.57 -38.50
C VAL A 239 11.53 -3.48 -38.74
N PRO A 240 12.66 -2.93 -39.19
CA PRO A 240 13.94 -3.65 -39.20
C PRO A 240 14.34 -4.11 -37.78
N PRO A 241 15.11 -5.21 -37.63
CA PRO A 241 15.44 -5.79 -36.32
C PRO A 241 16.29 -4.89 -35.40
N ALA A 242 16.89 -3.82 -35.93
CA ALA A 242 17.81 -2.92 -35.21
C ALA A 242 17.22 -1.54 -34.87
N SER A 243 15.91 -1.31 -35.06
CA SER A 243 15.31 -0.01 -34.76
C SER A 243 14.91 0.10 -33.27
N PRO A 244 15.30 1.19 -32.56
CA PRO A 244 14.93 1.40 -31.17
C PRO A 244 13.41 1.52 -31.03
N ASN A 245 12.88 0.93 -29.95
CA ASN A 245 11.47 0.83 -29.59
C ASN A 245 10.79 2.23 -29.64
N PRO A 246 10.09 2.60 -30.72
CA PRO A 246 9.52 3.92 -30.82
C PRO A 246 8.24 4.01 -29.95
N PRO A 247 7.92 5.19 -29.40
CA PRO A 247 6.71 5.37 -28.60
C PRO A 247 5.46 4.94 -29.39
N LEU A 248 4.56 4.21 -28.73
CA LEU A 248 3.32 3.60 -29.27
C LEU A 248 2.24 4.61 -29.72
N LEU A 249 2.61 5.85 -30.00
CA LEU A 249 1.70 6.98 -30.21
C LEU A 249 0.65 6.75 -31.33
N ASP A 250 0.82 5.75 -32.20
CA ASP A 250 -0.13 5.49 -33.28
C ASP A 250 -0.23 4.02 -33.79
N GLN A 251 0.25 3.04 -33.03
CA GLN A 251 0.27 1.62 -33.42
C GLN A 251 -0.10 0.68 -32.25
N ASP A 252 -0.71 -0.46 -32.56
CA ASP A 252 -1.15 -1.43 -31.54
C ASP A 252 -0.12 -2.56 -31.34
N VAL A 253 0.65 -2.91 -32.37
CA VAL A 253 1.64 -4.02 -32.36
C VAL A 253 2.90 -3.63 -33.14
N LEU A 254 4.07 -4.04 -32.66
CA LEU A 254 5.35 -3.91 -33.35
C LEU A 254 5.87 -5.31 -33.75
N LEU A 255 6.21 -5.52 -35.01
CA LEU A 255 6.79 -6.76 -35.53
C LEU A 255 8.16 -6.47 -36.16
N PRO A 256 9.27 -6.98 -35.59
CA PRO A 256 10.54 -6.98 -36.29
C PRO A 256 10.46 -7.92 -37.49
N VAL A 257 11.00 -7.51 -38.63
CA VAL A 257 11.05 -8.32 -39.86
C VAL A 257 12.37 -8.11 -40.58
N ASP A 258 12.79 -9.14 -41.31
CA ASP A 258 13.98 -9.05 -42.16
C ASP A 258 13.76 -7.97 -43.23
N ALA A 259 14.65 -6.97 -43.25
CA ALA A 259 14.42 -5.66 -43.83
C ALA A 259 14.54 -5.45 -45.36
N PRO A 260 15.18 -6.32 -46.19
CA PRO A 260 15.52 -5.95 -47.58
C PRO A 260 14.34 -5.55 -48.49
N TRP A 261 13.15 -6.10 -48.25
CA TRP A 261 11.95 -5.86 -49.04
C TRP A 261 11.06 -4.74 -48.49
N LEU A 262 11.21 -4.36 -47.21
CA LEU A 262 10.33 -3.37 -46.56
C LEU A 262 10.34 -2.01 -47.27
N GLY A 263 11.48 -1.59 -47.83
CA GLY A 263 11.62 -0.33 -48.56
C GLY A 263 10.94 -0.31 -49.93
N GLN A 264 10.50 -1.45 -50.44
CA GLN A 264 9.84 -1.58 -51.74
C GLN A 264 8.30 -1.61 -51.63
N VAL A 265 7.80 -1.74 -50.41
CA VAL A 265 6.37 -1.84 -50.12
C VAL A 265 5.68 -0.49 -50.33
N GLN A 266 4.49 -0.50 -50.92
CA GLN A 266 3.70 0.71 -51.14
C GLN A 266 2.37 0.68 -50.37
N PRO A 267 1.81 1.85 -50.01
CA PRO A 267 0.44 1.93 -49.51
C PRO A 267 -0.55 1.22 -50.43
N GLY A 268 -1.37 0.34 -49.85
CA GLY A 268 -2.32 -0.50 -50.58
C GLY A 268 -1.89 -1.95 -50.79
N ASP A 269 -0.60 -2.26 -50.66
CA ASP A 269 -0.10 -3.64 -50.75
C ASP A 269 -0.66 -4.54 -49.63
N GLU A 270 -0.65 -5.85 -49.87
CA GLU A 270 -1.06 -6.86 -48.88
C GLU A 270 0.15 -7.70 -48.43
N LEU A 271 0.31 -7.86 -47.13
CA LEU A 271 1.25 -8.82 -46.55
C LEU A 271 0.45 -10.00 -45.99
N LEU A 272 0.83 -11.20 -46.39
CA LEU A 272 0.17 -12.46 -46.06
C LEU A 272 1.09 -13.29 -45.17
N LEU A 273 0.57 -13.74 -44.03
CA LEU A 273 1.28 -14.65 -43.13
C LEU A 273 0.34 -15.75 -42.64
N ALA A 274 0.87 -16.93 -42.36
CA ALA A 274 0.16 -17.97 -41.63
C ALA A 274 0.37 -17.77 -40.13
N ASP A 275 -0.69 -17.80 -39.35
CA ASP A 275 -0.61 -17.73 -37.88
C ASP A 275 -0.28 -19.13 -37.29
N CYS A 276 0.07 -19.21 -36.00
CA CYS A 276 0.42 -20.47 -35.32
C CYS A 276 -0.67 -21.54 -35.35
N ARG A 277 -1.89 -21.19 -35.78
CA ARG A 277 -3.03 -22.12 -35.95
C ARG A 277 -3.18 -22.58 -37.40
N GLY A 278 -2.21 -22.27 -38.28
CA GLY A 278 -2.25 -22.55 -39.71
C GLY A 278 -3.20 -21.64 -40.50
N MET A 279 -3.70 -20.56 -39.89
CA MET A 279 -4.70 -19.72 -40.53
C MET A 279 -4.06 -18.50 -41.22
N ASN A 280 -4.41 -18.28 -42.49
CA ASN A 280 -3.90 -17.15 -43.26
C ASN A 280 -4.42 -15.80 -42.73
N ARG A 281 -3.52 -14.84 -42.60
CA ARG A 281 -3.77 -13.47 -42.13
C ARG A 281 -3.31 -12.48 -43.18
N ARG A 282 -4.11 -11.42 -43.34
CA ARG A 282 -3.85 -10.34 -44.28
C ARG A 282 -3.63 -9.04 -43.51
N LEU A 283 -2.50 -8.42 -43.78
CA LEU A 283 -2.13 -7.10 -43.28
C LEU A 283 -2.12 -6.15 -44.47
N ARG A 284 -2.98 -5.14 -44.47
CA ARG A 284 -3.02 -4.15 -45.55
C ARG A 284 -2.10 -2.99 -45.21
N VAL A 285 -1.21 -2.62 -46.11
CA VAL A 285 -0.29 -1.50 -45.90
C VAL A 285 -1.04 -0.18 -46.00
N VAL A 286 -0.93 0.64 -44.95
CA VAL A 286 -1.60 1.94 -44.85
C VAL A 286 -0.63 3.08 -45.10
N THR A 287 0.52 3.06 -44.42
CA THR A 287 1.57 4.08 -44.59
C THR A 287 2.95 3.44 -44.52
N VAL A 288 3.89 4.04 -45.23
CA VAL A 288 5.32 3.71 -45.15
C VAL A 288 6.02 5.02 -44.83
N ASP A 289 6.77 5.04 -43.73
CA ASP A 289 7.50 6.22 -43.25
C ASP A 289 8.90 5.84 -42.78
N GLY A 290 9.71 6.81 -42.37
CA GLY A 290 11.07 6.57 -41.85
C GLY A 290 11.13 5.73 -40.56
N ARG A 291 9.98 5.38 -39.97
CA ARG A 291 9.85 4.52 -38.79
C ARG A 291 9.43 3.09 -39.15
N GLY A 292 9.20 2.78 -40.42
CA GLY A 292 8.83 1.44 -40.91
C GLY A 292 7.50 1.41 -41.68
N VAL A 293 6.93 0.21 -41.80
CA VAL A 293 5.69 -0.02 -42.57
C VAL A 293 4.52 -0.22 -41.61
N LEU A 294 3.53 0.66 -41.66
CA LEU A 294 2.31 0.54 -40.87
C LEU A 294 1.23 -0.20 -41.67
N THR A 295 0.67 -1.23 -41.06
CA THR A 295 -0.37 -2.08 -41.66
C THR A 295 -1.60 -2.18 -40.79
N GLU A 296 -2.72 -2.58 -41.38
CA GLU A 296 -3.96 -2.88 -40.68
C GLU A 296 -4.35 -4.36 -40.81
N SER A 297 -4.60 -5.00 -39.66
CA SER A 297 -5.21 -6.34 -39.58
C SER A 297 -6.69 -6.25 -39.21
N ARG A 298 -7.52 -6.98 -39.96
CA ARG A 298 -8.96 -7.16 -39.66
C ARG A 298 -9.27 -8.51 -38.98
N SER A 299 -8.24 -9.32 -38.75
CA SER A 299 -8.35 -10.67 -38.17
C SER A 299 -7.50 -10.80 -36.92
N THR A 300 -7.93 -11.68 -36.01
CA THR A 300 -7.13 -12.10 -34.85
C THR A 300 -5.98 -12.99 -35.32
N ALA A 301 -4.75 -12.74 -34.89
CA ALA A 301 -3.59 -13.56 -35.24
C ALA A 301 -2.72 -13.89 -34.03
N TYR A 302 -1.98 -14.98 -34.16
CA TYR A 302 -0.94 -15.46 -33.26
C TYR A 302 0.29 -15.69 -34.13
N VAL A 303 1.30 -14.84 -34.02
CA VAL A 303 2.46 -14.88 -34.92
C VAL A 303 3.71 -15.21 -34.13
N GLU A 304 4.46 -16.19 -34.59
CA GLU A 304 5.71 -16.63 -33.99
C GLU A 304 6.94 -16.07 -34.69
N SER A 305 8.07 -16.07 -33.99
CA SER A 305 9.39 -15.82 -34.57
C SER A 305 9.63 -16.73 -35.77
N GLY A 306 10.15 -16.17 -36.87
CA GLY A 306 10.45 -16.92 -38.09
C GLY A 306 9.27 -17.16 -39.04
N ALA A 307 8.04 -16.76 -38.66
CA ALA A 307 6.87 -16.89 -39.52
C ALA A 307 7.10 -16.19 -40.87
N ALA A 308 6.76 -16.88 -41.97
CA ALA A 308 6.98 -16.38 -43.31
C ALA A 308 5.96 -15.30 -43.69
N ILE A 309 6.45 -14.19 -44.24
CA ILE A 309 5.65 -13.12 -44.80
C ILE A 309 5.75 -13.20 -46.33
N HIS A 310 4.60 -13.22 -46.98
CA HIS A 310 4.48 -13.12 -48.43
C HIS A 310 3.94 -11.74 -48.78
N TRP A 311 4.63 -11.04 -49.67
CA TRP A 311 4.22 -9.74 -50.15
C TRP A 311 3.42 -9.90 -51.43
N LYS A 312 2.24 -9.28 -51.47
CA LYS A 312 1.37 -9.19 -52.64
C LYS A 312 1.16 -7.73 -53.01
N PRO A 313 1.75 -7.25 -54.12
CA PRO A 313 1.60 -5.85 -54.54
C PRO A 313 0.17 -5.55 -54.99
N ALA A 314 -0.29 -4.32 -54.75
CA ALA A 314 -1.64 -3.85 -55.07
C ALA A 314 -1.93 -3.76 -56.58
N ARG A 315 -0.87 -3.61 -57.40
CA ARG A 315 -0.94 -3.64 -58.87
C ARG A 315 -0.12 -4.82 -59.37
N PRO A 316 -0.66 -5.67 -60.27
CA PRO A 316 0.12 -6.76 -60.84
C PRO A 316 1.30 -6.18 -61.63
N PRO A 317 2.54 -6.67 -61.43
CA PRO A 317 3.65 -6.32 -62.30
C PRO A 317 3.33 -6.76 -63.74
N GLN A 318 3.87 -6.04 -64.75
CA GLN A 318 3.67 -6.36 -66.17
C GLN A 318 4.14 -7.77 -66.57
N PHE A 319 4.90 -8.46 -65.70
CA PHE A 319 5.28 -9.86 -65.82
C PHE A 319 5.04 -10.56 -64.47
N PRO A 320 4.34 -11.71 -64.42
CA PRO A 320 4.11 -12.42 -63.16
C PRO A 320 5.42 -13.07 -62.68
N PRO A 321 5.88 -12.81 -61.45
CA PRO A 321 6.94 -13.63 -60.84
C PRO A 321 6.40 -15.04 -60.61
N MET A 322 7.20 -16.07 -60.98
CA MET A 322 6.87 -17.47 -60.71
C MET A 322 6.90 -17.74 -59.20
N GLY A 323 5.75 -18.10 -58.64
CA GLY A 323 5.61 -18.55 -57.25
C GLY A 323 5.59 -17.38 -56.26
N GLY A 324 4.70 -17.46 -55.27
CA GLY A 324 4.65 -16.51 -54.16
C GLY A 324 5.95 -16.59 -53.35
N ALA A 325 6.96 -15.84 -53.75
CA ALA A 325 8.23 -15.79 -53.05
C ALA A 325 7.97 -15.23 -51.64
N VAL A 326 8.48 -15.94 -50.63
CA VAL A 326 8.56 -15.42 -49.26
C VAL A 326 9.34 -14.11 -49.33
N ALA A 327 8.69 -13.01 -49.00
CA ALA A 327 9.30 -11.69 -49.03
C ALA A 327 10.29 -11.54 -47.87
N GLY A 328 9.96 -12.10 -46.70
CA GLY A 328 10.85 -12.17 -45.55
C GLY A 328 10.24 -12.96 -44.40
N ARG A 329 10.88 -12.93 -43.24
CA ARG A 329 10.41 -13.59 -42.02
C ARG A 329 10.25 -12.60 -40.88
N ILE A 330 9.39 -12.95 -39.95
CA ILE A 330 9.28 -12.29 -38.65
C ILE A 330 10.59 -12.54 -37.89
N GLY A 331 11.21 -11.48 -37.38
CA GLY A 331 12.41 -11.54 -36.56
C GLY A 331 12.14 -12.11 -35.16
N ALA A 332 13.13 -12.01 -34.28
CA ALA A 332 12.98 -12.48 -32.90
C ALA A 332 11.89 -11.70 -32.16
N LEU A 333 10.81 -12.40 -31.79
CA LEU A 333 9.78 -11.89 -30.90
C LEU A 333 10.14 -12.19 -29.44
N PRO A 334 9.74 -11.35 -28.48
CA PRO A 334 9.93 -11.65 -27.08
C PRO A 334 9.16 -12.92 -26.71
N ALA A 335 9.83 -13.84 -25.99
CA ALA A 335 9.17 -14.98 -25.38
C ALA A 335 8.12 -14.49 -24.39
N CYS A 336 6.95 -15.12 -24.38
CA CYS A 336 5.96 -14.87 -23.34
C CYS A 336 6.34 -15.68 -22.11
N ASP A 337 6.28 -15.12 -20.90
CA ASP A 337 6.41 -15.93 -19.67
C ASP A 337 5.41 -17.09 -19.72
N GLN A 338 5.85 -18.33 -19.51
CA GLN A 338 4.96 -19.48 -19.41
C GLN A 338 4.36 -19.51 -18.00
N PRO A 339 3.09 -19.11 -17.80
CA PRO A 339 2.52 -19.09 -16.48
C PRO A 339 2.18 -20.51 -16.01
N LEU A 340 2.25 -20.72 -14.70
CA LEU A 340 1.75 -21.92 -14.06
C LEU A 340 0.26 -21.74 -13.79
N VAL A 341 -0.58 -22.63 -14.31
CA VAL A 341 -2.03 -22.65 -14.00
C VAL A 341 -2.27 -23.64 -12.87
N LEU A 342 -2.68 -23.13 -11.72
CA LEU A 342 -2.90 -23.91 -10.50
C LEU A 342 -4.38 -23.95 -10.14
N ARG A 343 -4.88 -25.15 -9.84
CA ARG A 343 -6.25 -25.43 -9.40
C ARG A 343 -6.23 -25.95 -7.97
N GLN A 344 -7.37 -25.85 -7.30
CA GLN A 344 -7.53 -26.44 -5.98
C GLN A 344 -7.32 -27.96 -6.04
N GLY A 345 -6.49 -28.49 -5.16
CA GLY A 345 -6.07 -29.90 -5.14
C GLY A 345 -4.73 -30.16 -5.83
N ASP A 346 -4.26 -29.24 -6.69
CA ASP A 346 -2.97 -29.41 -7.36
C ASP A 346 -1.81 -29.41 -6.37
N ILE A 347 -0.71 -30.04 -6.78
CA ILE A 347 0.56 -29.99 -6.07
C ILE A 347 1.48 -29.02 -6.80
N LEU A 348 2.04 -28.09 -6.04
CA LEU A 348 3.10 -27.18 -6.46
C LEU A 348 4.37 -27.50 -5.68
N ILE A 349 5.50 -27.60 -6.37
CA ILE A 349 6.81 -27.72 -5.76
C ILE A 349 7.46 -26.34 -5.72
N LEU A 350 7.85 -25.88 -4.53
CA LEU A 350 8.64 -24.67 -4.36
C LEU A 350 10.11 -25.06 -4.17
N THR A 351 11.03 -24.42 -4.89
CA THR A 351 12.47 -24.70 -4.81
C THR A 351 13.32 -23.43 -4.66
N GLY A 352 14.60 -23.56 -4.35
CA GLY A 352 15.54 -22.44 -4.39
C GLY A 352 15.86 -21.96 -5.81
N VAL A 353 16.55 -20.83 -5.94
CA VAL A 353 17.01 -20.31 -7.23
C VAL A 353 18.01 -21.29 -7.86
N GLY A 354 17.57 -22.07 -8.85
CA GLY A 354 18.43 -23.04 -9.53
C GLY A 354 17.90 -23.44 -10.91
N GLN A 355 16.59 -23.73 -11.01
CA GLN A 355 15.92 -24.00 -12.28
C GLN A 355 14.70 -23.09 -12.45
N PRO A 356 14.39 -22.62 -13.68
CA PRO A 356 13.18 -21.89 -13.93
C PRO A 356 11.94 -22.73 -13.59
N GLY A 357 10.89 -22.06 -13.12
CA GLY A 357 9.63 -22.71 -12.84
C GLY A 357 8.93 -23.21 -14.11
N HIS A 358 8.35 -24.40 -14.05
CA HIS A 358 7.68 -25.04 -15.18
C HIS A 358 6.26 -25.49 -14.79
N PRO A 359 5.31 -25.56 -15.74
CA PRO A 359 3.98 -26.09 -15.49
C PRO A 359 4.02 -27.58 -15.13
N ALA A 360 2.90 -28.09 -14.65
CA ALA A 360 2.73 -29.52 -14.42
C ALA A 360 2.74 -30.26 -15.77
N ASP A 361 3.45 -31.38 -15.83
CA ASP A 361 3.39 -32.29 -16.97
C ASP A 361 2.22 -33.25 -16.78
N CYS A 362 1.30 -33.26 -17.73
CA CYS A 362 0.14 -34.14 -17.72
C CYS A 362 0.19 -35.14 -18.87
N SER A 363 -0.30 -36.36 -18.62
CA SER A 363 -0.58 -37.32 -19.70
C SER A 363 -1.70 -36.80 -20.60
N ALA A 364 -1.89 -37.44 -21.76
CA ALA A 364 -2.98 -37.12 -22.69
C ALA A 364 -4.37 -37.23 -22.03
N ASP A 365 -4.52 -38.09 -21.02
CA ASP A 365 -5.75 -38.29 -20.26
C ASP A 365 -5.91 -37.32 -19.08
N GLY A 366 -4.95 -36.38 -18.91
CA GLY A 366 -4.98 -35.34 -17.88
C GLY A 366 -4.43 -35.77 -16.51
N LEU A 367 -3.77 -36.93 -16.41
CA LEU A 367 -3.10 -37.36 -15.18
C LEU A 367 -1.78 -36.60 -15.02
N VAL A 368 -1.56 -35.97 -13.86
CA VAL A 368 -0.32 -35.25 -13.55
C VAL A 368 0.82 -36.25 -13.37
N LEU A 369 1.77 -36.26 -14.30
CA LEU A 369 3.00 -37.05 -14.27
C LEU A 369 4.08 -36.38 -13.41
N MET A 370 4.23 -35.06 -13.58
CA MET A 370 5.10 -34.24 -12.74
C MET A 370 4.34 -33.00 -12.26
N PRO A 371 4.38 -32.69 -10.95
CA PRO A 371 3.77 -31.47 -10.43
C PRO A 371 4.43 -30.21 -11.01
N ALA A 372 3.70 -29.09 -11.00
CA ALA A 372 4.27 -27.80 -11.34
C ALA A 372 5.39 -27.44 -10.35
N CYS A 373 6.42 -26.73 -10.81
CA CYS A 373 7.55 -26.29 -9.99
C CYS A 373 7.78 -24.79 -10.15
N ILE A 374 8.11 -24.08 -9.07
CA ILE A 374 8.52 -22.69 -9.16
C ILE A 374 9.64 -22.40 -8.15
N PRO A 375 10.72 -21.69 -8.54
CA PRO A 375 11.73 -21.26 -7.59
C PRO A 375 11.23 -20.06 -6.75
N CYS A 376 11.92 -19.74 -5.65
CA CYS A 376 11.71 -18.51 -4.89
C CYS A 376 13.02 -17.76 -4.61
N THR A 377 12.91 -16.46 -4.34
CA THR A 377 14.06 -15.54 -4.20
C THR A 377 14.81 -15.65 -2.88
N LEU A 378 14.21 -16.21 -1.82
CA LEU A 378 14.84 -16.36 -0.50
C LEU A 378 14.85 -17.84 -0.10
N PRO A 379 15.88 -18.62 -0.46
CA PRO A 379 15.94 -20.04 -0.13
C PRO A 379 16.10 -20.29 1.38
N GLN A 380 16.48 -19.30 2.18
CA GLN A 380 16.54 -19.47 3.65
C GLN A 380 15.18 -19.85 4.25
N VAL A 381 14.07 -19.58 3.56
CA VAL A 381 12.74 -19.95 4.06
C VAL A 381 12.55 -21.45 4.20
N PHE A 382 13.30 -22.29 3.48
CA PHE A 382 13.15 -23.76 3.55
C PHE A 382 13.49 -24.34 4.93
N VAL A 383 14.31 -23.66 5.73
CA VAL A 383 14.68 -24.11 7.08
C VAL A 383 13.76 -23.59 8.19
N ASP A 384 12.89 -22.63 7.86
CA ASP A 384 12.03 -21.94 8.84
C ASP A 384 10.54 -22.35 8.74
N VAL A 385 10.18 -23.07 7.69
CA VAL A 385 8.81 -23.53 7.44
C VAL A 385 8.64 -24.98 7.87
N THR A 386 7.43 -25.32 8.29
CA THR A 386 7.05 -26.68 8.71
C THR A 386 5.80 -27.16 7.96
N ALA A 387 5.68 -28.49 7.85
CA ALA A 387 4.46 -29.10 7.29
C ALA A 387 3.22 -28.72 8.12
N GLY A 388 2.11 -28.51 7.45
CA GLY A 388 0.85 -28.01 8.02
C GLY A 388 0.70 -26.49 8.03
N GLN A 389 1.74 -25.73 7.69
CA GLN A 389 1.66 -24.26 7.60
C GLN A 389 1.06 -23.78 6.27
N ARG A 390 0.42 -22.61 6.30
CA ARG A 390 -0.14 -21.97 5.11
C ARG A 390 0.94 -21.23 4.32
N ILE A 391 0.77 -21.24 3.00
CA ILE A 391 1.55 -20.46 2.06
C ILE A 391 0.62 -19.79 1.04
N LEU A 392 0.86 -18.52 0.75
CA LEU A 392 0.02 -17.71 -0.12
C LEU A 392 0.86 -17.10 -1.25
N PHE A 393 0.28 -16.99 -2.44
CA PHE A 393 0.96 -16.44 -3.62
C PHE A 393 0.10 -15.37 -4.33
N ASP A 394 0.78 -14.45 -5.02
CA ASP A 394 0.20 -13.38 -5.85
C ASP A 394 -0.90 -12.59 -5.10
N ASP A 395 -0.51 -11.96 -4.00
CA ASP A 395 -1.38 -11.17 -3.12
C ASP A 395 -2.53 -12.00 -2.51
N GLY A 396 -2.27 -13.27 -2.17
CA GLY A 396 -3.25 -14.18 -1.57
C GLY A 396 -4.35 -14.68 -2.51
N LYS A 397 -4.19 -14.47 -3.82
CA LYS A 397 -5.10 -15.02 -4.85
C LYS A 397 -4.99 -16.53 -4.97
N ILE A 398 -3.81 -17.07 -4.68
CA ILE A 398 -3.55 -18.51 -4.61
C ILE A 398 -3.15 -18.84 -3.19
N GLY A 399 -3.73 -19.88 -2.61
CA GLY A 399 -3.39 -20.37 -1.28
C GLY A 399 -3.08 -21.85 -1.32
N GLY A 400 -2.16 -22.28 -0.46
CA GLY A 400 -1.78 -23.66 -0.30
C GLY A 400 -1.42 -24.01 1.14
N LEU A 401 -1.28 -25.31 1.36
CA LEU A 401 -0.83 -25.94 2.60
C LEU A 401 0.49 -26.66 2.32
N ILE A 402 1.51 -26.41 3.12
CA ILE A 402 2.78 -27.12 3.03
C ILE A 402 2.55 -28.55 3.53
N GLU A 403 2.66 -29.54 2.66
CA GLU A 403 2.53 -30.96 3.03
C GLU A 403 3.86 -31.55 3.49
N GLU A 404 4.94 -31.08 2.88
CA GLU A 404 6.28 -31.56 3.13
C GLU A 404 7.24 -30.38 3.03
N ALA A 405 8.12 -30.25 4.02
CA ALA A 405 9.19 -29.28 4.05
C ALA A 405 10.51 -30.04 4.23
N VAL A 406 11.34 -30.02 3.20
CA VAL A 406 12.70 -30.59 3.22
C VAL A 406 13.68 -29.50 2.79
N GLU A 407 14.97 -29.76 3.02
CA GLU A 407 16.02 -28.80 2.64
C GLU A 407 15.97 -28.49 1.13
N GLY A 408 15.80 -27.21 0.80
CA GLY A 408 15.75 -26.73 -0.59
C GLY A 408 14.44 -26.97 -1.35
N ARG A 409 13.42 -27.61 -0.74
CA ARG A 409 12.17 -27.94 -1.43
C ARG A 409 10.95 -28.00 -0.51
N LEU A 410 9.85 -27.37 -0.94
CA LEU A 410 8.52 -27.54 -0.33
C LEU A 410 7.57 -28.24 -1.29
N ARG A 411 6.76 -29.16 -0.76
CA ARG A 411 5.59 -29.70 -1.43
C ARG A 411 4.36 -28.97 -0.92
N VAL A 412 3.68 -28.24 -1.79
CA VAL A 412 2.52 -27.41 -1.44
C VAL A 412 1.28 -27.95 -2.11
N ARG A 413 0.24 -28.26 -1.34
CA ARG A 413 -1.08 -28.56 -1.88
C ARG A 413 -1.90 -27.28 -2.01
N ILE A 414 -2.39 -26.99 -3.20
CA ILE A 414 -3.19 -25.80 -3.46
C ILE A 414 -4.57 -25.98 -2.84
N THR A 415 -4.91 -25.10 -1.90
CA THR A 415 -6.19 -25.11 -1.17
C THR A 415 -7.15 -24.04 -1.68
N LYS A 416 -6.63 -23.00 -2.35
CA LYS A 416 -7.42 -21.87 -2.87
C LYS A 416 -6.91 -21.43 -4.25
N ALA A 417 -7.81 -21.40 -5.23
CA ALA A 417 -7.62 -20.80 -6.54
C ALA A 417 -8.99 -20.38 -7.11
N ARG A 418 -9.02 -19.44 -8.08
CA ARG A 418 -10.27 -19.05 -8.75
C ARG A 418 -10.89 -20.23 -9.52
N ALA A 419 -12.21 -20.20 -9.71
CA ALA A 419 -12.91 -21.16 -10.57
C ALA A 419 -12.30 -21.13 -11.99
N GLY A 420 -11.79 -22.28 -12.46
CA GLY A 420 -11.05 -22.42 -13.72
C GLY A 420 -9.52 -22.43 -13.61
N GLY A 421 -8.96 -22.20 -12.42
CA GLY A 421 -7.52 -22.20 -12.16
C GLY A 421 -6.91 -20.79 -12.15
N ALA A 422 -5.98 -20.55 -11.23
CA ALA A 422 -5.27 -19.29 -11.06
C ALA A 422 -3.89 -19.34 -11.73
N THR A 423 -3.46 -18.21 -12.28
CA THR A 423 -2.18 -18.09 -12.99
C THR A 423 -1.11 -17.55 -12.05
N LEU A 424 -0.10 -18.36 -11.76
CA LEU A 424 1.12 -17.94 -11.08
C LEU A 424 2.21 -17.61 -12.10
N ARG A 425 2.97 -16.54 -11.86
CA ARG A 425 4.04 -16.03 -12.73
C ARG A 425 5.32 -15.84 -11.93
N ALA A 426 6.40 -15.46 -12.61
CA ALA A 426 7.59 -14.91 -11.97
C ALA A 426 7.29 -13.61 -11.23
N ASP A 427 8.16 -13.25 -10.28
CA ASP A 427 8.13 -12.01 -9.51
C ASP A 427 6.81 -11.76 -8.73
N LYS A 428 6.14 -12.84 -8.33
CA LYS A 428 4.92 -12.79 -7.52
C LYS A 428 5.25 -12.95 -6.05
N GLY A 429 4.66 -12.10 -5.20
CA GLY A 429 4.83 -12.17 -3.75
C GLY A 429 4.41 -13.52 -3.20
N ILE A 430 5.19 -14.03 -2.25
CA ILE A 430 4.90 -15.23 -1.46
C ILE A 430 4.83 -14.80 0.01
N ASN A 431 3.78 -15.24 0.70
CA ASN A 431 3.55 -14.95 2.11
C ASN A 431 3.45 -16.27 2.89
N LEU A 432 4.02 -16.27 4.10
CA LEU A 432 4.12 -17.43 4.99
C LEU A 432 3.58 -17.03 6.38
N PRO A 433 2.25 -16.91 6.54
CA PRO A 433 1.65 -16.24 7.70
C PRO A 433 1.83 -16.95 9.04
N ASP A 434 2.20 -18.24 8.99
CA ASP A 434 2.34 -19.10 10.15
C ASP A 434 3.82 -19.34 10.52
N SER A 435 4.76 -18.83 9.72
CA SER A 435 6.19 -19.14 9.84
C SER A 435 6.95 -17.95 10.43
N SER A 436 7.89 -18.24 11.34
CA SER A 436 8.82 -17.24 11.88
C SER A 436 10.13 -17.26 11.09
N LEU A 437 10.19 -16.45 10.04
CA LEU A 437 11.34 -16.42 9.12
C LEU A 437 12.55 -15.72 9.76
N ARG A 438 13.69 -16.40 9.83
CA ARG A 438 14.99 -15.88 10.31
C ARG A 438 15.77 -15.22 9.17
N VAL A 439 15.12 -14.31 8.47
CA VAL A 439 15.73 -13.49 7.41
C VAL A 439 16.19 -12.16 8.00
N ALA A 440 17.32 -11.61 7.53
CA ALA A 440 17.74 -10.26 7.92
C ALA A 440 16.69 -9.22 7.54
N SER A 441 16.42 -8.24 8.40
CA SER A 441 15.46 -7.15 8.14
C SER A 441 15.90 -6.21 7.02
N LEU A 442 17.21 -6.13 6.78
CA LEU A 442 17.81 -5.35 5.71
C LEU A 442 18.54 -6.31 4.78
N SER A 443 18.20 -6.27 3.50
CA SER A 443 18.94 -6.99 2.46
C SER A 443 20.26 -6.27 2.14
N GLU A 444 21.17 -6.96 1.45
CA GLU A 444 22.40 -6.33 0.93
C GLU A 444 22.10 -5.13 0.03
N GLN A 445 21.01 -5.23 -0.75
CA GLN A 445 20.52 -4.14 -1.58
C GLN A 445 20.02 -2.97 -0.74
N ASP A 446 19.27 -3.21 0.35
CA ASP A 446 18.83 -2.15 1.25
C ASP A 446 20.05 -1.44 1.88
N LEU A 447 21.05 -2.19 2.34
CA LEU A 447 22.27 -1.63 2.93
C LEU A 447 23.05 -0.72 1.96
N ALA A 448 23.11 -1.09 0.68
CA ALA A 448 23.73 -0.28 -0.37
C ALA A 448 22.90 0.98 -0.71
N GLN A 449 21.57 0.88 -0.58
CA GLN A 449 20.65 1.99 -0.86
C GLN A 449 20.53 2.99 0.30
N LEU A 450 20.89 2.60 1.53
CA LEU A 450 20.87 3.51 2.69
C LEU A 450 21.75 4.75 2.49
N ASP A 451 22.88 4.63 1.80
CA ASP A 451 23.76 5.77 1.51
C ASP A 451 23.03 6.86 0.71
N PHE A 452 22.15 6.45 -0.21
CA PHE A 452 21.29 7.38 -0.95
C PHE A 452 20.25 8.02 -0.03
N ALA A 453 19.60 7.23 0.82
CA ALA A 453 18.59 7.72 1.76
C ALA A 453 19.16 8.80 2.68
N VAL A 454 20.35 8.56 3.26
CA VAL A 454 21.05 9.52 4.15
C VAL A 454 21.30 10.86 3.46
N ALA A 455 21.67 10.84 2.18
CA ALA A 455 22.01 12.04 1.44
C ALA A 455 20.80 12.87 0.98
N CYS A 456 19.64 12.23 0.75
CA CYS A 456 18.55 12.86 -0.01
C CYS A 456 17.15 12.76 0.61
N ALA A 457 16.93 11.87 1.58
CA ALA A 457 15.62 11.65 2.21
C ALA A 457 15.48 12.43 3.52
N ASP A 458 14.23 12.63 3.95
CA ASP A 458 13.91 13.10 5.31
C ASP A 458 13.59 11.92 6.24
N MET A 459 13.16 10.80 5.67
CA MET A 459 12.77 9.60 6.41
C MET A 459 12.98 8.33 5.58
N VAL A 460 13.18 7.22 6.28
CA VAL A 460 13.33 5.89 5.70
C VAL A 460 12.18 4.97 6.14
N GLY A 461 11.63 4.21 5.20
CA GLY A 461 10.62 3.18 5.47
C GLY A 461 11.28 1.83 5.72
N LEU A 462 11.10 1.25 6.92
CA LEU A 462 11.58 -0.09 7.26
C LEU A 462 10.49 -1.13 6.90
N SER A 463 10.66 -1.76 5.75
CA SER A 463 9.79 -2.83 5.25
C SER A 463 9.94 -4.12 6.05
N PHE A 464 8.85 -4.87 6.20
CA PHE A 464 8.78 -6.17 6.87
C PHE A 464 9.43 -6.20 8.27
N VAL A 465 9.32 -5.10 9.02
CA VAL A 465 9.74 -5.09 10.44
C VAL A 465 8.98 -6.17 11.21
N ARG A 466 9.66 -6.94 12.05
CA ARG A 466 9.04 -8.03 12.83
C ARG A 466 9.35 -7.93 14.32
N SER A 467 10.51 -7.37 14.67
CA SER A 467 11.02 -7.37 16.04
C SER A 467 11.76 -6.07 16.40
N PRO A 468 11.89 -5.76 17.71
CA PRO A 468 12.72 -4.65 18.17
C PRO A 468 14.15 -4.64 17.60
N GLU A 469 14.76 -5.82 17.44
CA GLU A 469 16.12 -5.93 16.89
C GLU A 469 16.21 -5.45 15.45
N ASP A 470 15.13 -5.57 14.66
CA ASP A 470 15.10 -5.03 13.30
C ASP A 470 15.23 -3.49 13.29
N VAL A 471 14.60 -2.83 14.27
CA VAL A 471 14.69 -1.36 14.45
C VAL A 471 16.10 -0.99 14.88
N LEU A 472 16.63 -1.65 15.91
CA LEU A 472 17.99 -1.42 16.40
C LEU A 472 19.04 -1.68 15.32
N ASN A 473 18.82 -2.67 14.46
CA ASN A 473 19.71 -2.95 13.34
C ASN A 473 19.72 -1.81 12.32
N LEU A 474 18.55 -1.27 11.95
CA LEU A 474 18.48 -0.10 11.08
C LEU A 474 19.15 1.12 11.71
N GLU A 475 18.92 1.40 12.99
CA GLU A 475 19.57 2.49 13.73
C GLU A 475 21.10 2.37 13.68
N ARG A 476 21.64 1.18 13.97
CA ARG A 476 23.08 0.91 13.88
C ARG A 476 23.64 1.17 12.47
N GLU A 477 22.90 0.78 11.42
CA GLU A 477 23.33 1.01 10.04
C GLU A 477 23.25 2.48 9.61
N LEU A 478 22.26 3.22 10.11
CA LEU A 478 22.14 4.66 9.91
C LEU A 478 23.25 5.42 10.64
N ASP A 479 23.53 5.08 11.89
CA ASP A 479 24.58 5.71 12.69
C ASP A 479 25.96 5.56 12.03
N ARG A 480 26.27 4.37 11.52
CA ARG A 480 27.52 4.14 10.75
C ARG A 480 27.67 5.04 9.53
N ARG A 481 26.55 5.54 8.99
CA ARG A 481 26.49 6.41 7.82
C ARG A 481 26.26 7.88 8.17
N ASN A 482 26.29 8.23 9.46
CA ASN A 482 25.90 9.56 9.97
C ASN A 482 24.47 9.97 9.54
N GLY A 483 23.56 8.99 9.48
CA GLY A 483 22.18 9.12 9.03
C GLY A 483 21.14 9.26 10.14
N SER A 484 21.55 9.54 11.39
CA SER A 484 20.67 9.63 12.54
C SER A 484 19.69 10.81 12.50
N HIS A 485 19.83 11.72 11.52
CA HIS A 485 18.86 12.77 11.24
C HIS A 485 17.60 12.27 10.53
N LEU A 486 17.63 11.08 9.92
CA LEU A 486 16.49 10.51 9.22
C LEU A 486 15.42 10.03 10.20
N GLY A 487 14.15 10.37 9.92
CA GLY A 487 13.03 9.74 10.60
C GLY A 487 12.85 8.28 10.17
N ILE A 488 12.38 7.43 11.09
CA ILE A 488 12.12 6.01 10.81
C ILE A 488 10.61 5.79 10.71
N VAL A 489 10.15 5.19 9.60
CA VAL A 489 8.77 4.74 9.43
C VAL A 489 8.71 3.22 9.46
N LEU A 490 8.13 2.67 10.52
CA LEU A 490 7.93 1.24 10.70
C LEU A 490 6.76 0.75 9.83
N LYS A 491 7.00 -0.18 8.91
CA LYS A 491 5.93 -0.69 8.04
C LYS A 491 5.34 -1.97 8.61
N VAL A 492 4.15 -1.86 9.17
CA VAL A 492 3.41 -3.00 9.73
C VAL A 492 2.76 -3.76 8.56
N GLU A 493 3.48 -4.77 8.08
CA GLU A 493 3.14 -5.58 6.88
C GLU A 493 2.83 -7.04 7.20
N THR A 494 3.20 -7.51 8.39
CA THR A 494 3.09 -8.93 8.77
C THR A 494 2.33 -9.11 10.07
N ARG A 495 1.88 -10.33 10.33
CA ARG A 495 1.30 -10.71 11.62
C ARG A 495 2.26 -10.45 12.78
N ALA A 496 3.52 -10.85 12.62
CA ALA A 496 4.56 -10.68 13.64
C ALA A 496 4.79 -9.20 13.98
N ALA A 497 4.83 -8.33 12.96
CA ALA A 497 4.95 -6.88 13.13
C ALA A 497 3.82 -6.32 14.02
N PHE A 498 2.59 -6.78 13.78
CA PHE A 498 1.43 -6.33 14.53
C PHE A 498 1.45 -6.84 15.98
N GLU A 499 1.74 -8.13 16.19
CA GLU A 499 1.81 -8.74 17.52
C GLU A 499 2.94 -8.13 18.38
N GLN A 500 4.04 -7.69 17.75
CA GLN A 500 5.16 -7.00 18.40
C GLN A 500 5.03 -5.47 18.41
N LEU A 501 3.95 -4.88 17.86
CA LEU A 501 3.84 -3.43 17.69
C LEU A 501 4.06 -2.62 18.98
N PRO A 502 3.55 -3.02 20.17
CA PRO A 502 3.86 -2.31 21.41
C PRO A 502 5.37 -2.22 21.70
N ASN A 503 6.10 -3.33 21.53
CA ASN A 503 7.55 -3.37 21.75
C ASN A 503 8.29 -2.58 20.67
N LEU A 504 7.87 -2.69 19.41
CA LEU A 504 8.42 -1.90 18.30
C LEU A 504 8.29 -0.40 18.55
N LEU A 505 7.14 0.06 19.04
CA LEU A 505 6.90 1.46 19.39
C LEU A 505 7.81 1.91 20.54
N LEU A 506 7.90 1.13 21.62
CA LEU A 506 8.78 1.46 22.76
C LEU A 506 10.25 1.52 22.36
N THR A 507 10.72 0.60 21.51
CA THR A 507 12.08 0.61 20.97
C THR A 507 12.31 1.81 20.07
N ALA A 508 11.45 2.07 19.09
CA ALA A 508 11.65 3.16 18.13
C ALA A 508 11.49 4.56 18.74
N LEU A 509 10.75 4.70 19.86
CA LEU A 509 10.68 5.95 20.62
C LEU A 509 12.03 6.37 21.24
N ARG A 510 13.03 5.46 21.28
CA ARG A 510 14.39 5.77 21.72
C ARG A 510 15.16 6.62 20.70
N SER A 511 14.78 6.56 19.42
CA SER A 511 15.45 7.25 18.31
C SER A 511 14.46 8.02 17.43
N PRO A 512 13.79 9.06 17.97
CA PRO A 512 12.84 9.86 17.21
C PRO A 512 13.54 10.72 16.14
N PRO A 513 12.85 11.13 15.06
CA PRO A 513 11.41 10.97 14.82
C PRO A 513 11.02 9.59 14.31
N VAL A 514 9.87 9.08 14.79
CA VAL A 514 9.31 7.78 14.40
C VAL A 514 7.87 7.92 13.89
N GLY A 515 7.49 7.12 12.90
CA GLY A 515 6.12 6.93 12.44
C GLY A 515 5.81 5.46 12.16
N VAL A 516 4.52 5.16 11.97
CA VAL A 516 4.05 3.81 11.61
C VAL A 516 3.26 3.88 10.31
N MET A 517 3.56 3.00 9.35
CA MET A 517 2.77 2.82 8.14
C MET A 517 1.94 1.55 8.23
N VAL A 518 0.61 1.69 8.13
CA VAL A 518 -0.30 0.54 8.00
C VAL A 518 -0.27 0.10 6.54
N ALA A 519 0.63 -0.82 6.21
CA ALA A 519 0.82 -1.32 4.86
C ALA A 519 -0.15 -2.46 4.56
N ARG A 520 -1.42 -2.07 4.36
CA ARG A 520 -2.59 -2.97 4.29
C ARG A 520 -2.51 -4.02 3.17
N GLY A 521 -1.78 -3.76 2.09
CA GLY A 521 -1.60 -4.70 0.97
C GLY A 521 -1.04 -6.04 1.43
N ASP A 522 0.19 -6.05 1.96
CA ASP A 522 0.83 -7.27 2.48
C ASP A 522 0.16 -7.72 3.79
N LEU A 523 -0.23 -6.78 4.67
CA LEU A 523 -0.87 -7.12 5.96
C LEU A 523 -2.20 -7.86 5.81
N ALA A 524 -3.01 -7.52 4.80
CA ALA A 524 -4.28 -8.21 4.52
C ALA A 524 -4.08 -9.65 4.05
N VAL A 525 -2.98 -9.90 3.33
CA VAL A 525 -2.62 -11.25 2.85
C VAL A 525 -2.21 -12.11 4.05
N GLU A 526 -1.40 -11.56 4.95
CA GLU A 526 -0.90 -12.23 6.16
C GLU A 526 -2.01 -12.52 7.18
N MET A 527 -2.82 -11.51 7.51
CA MET A 527 -3.83 -11.60 8.58
C MET A 527 -5.19 -12.13 8.10
N GLY A 528 -5.41 -12.15 6.79
CA GLY A 528 -6.72 -12.34 6.17
C GLY A 528 -7.55 -11.05 6.14
N PHE A 529 -8.36 -10.91 5.10
CA PHE A 529 -9.19 -9.71 4.86
C PHE A 529 -10.19 -9.42 5.98
N GLU A 530 -10.69 -10.44 6.67
CA GLU A 530 -11.67 -10.29 7.76
C GLU A 530 -11.07 -9.56 8.96
N ARG A 531 -9.84 -9.91 9.33
CA ARG A 531 -9.14 -9.32 10.49
C ARG A 531 -8.52 -7.96 10.17
N LEU A 532 -8.29 -7.63 8.89
CA LEU A 532 -7.68 -6.35 8.50
C LEU A 532 -8.43 -5.14 9.08
N ALA A 533 -9.76 -5.17 9.05
CA ALA A 533 -10.60 -4.08 9.52
C ALA A 533 -10.45 -3.82 11.03
N GLU A 534 -10.23 -4.88 11.81
CA GLU A 534 -9.96 -4.81 13.25
C GLU A 534 -8.52 -4.36 13.52
N VAL A 535 -7.54 -5.01 12.86
CA VAL A 535 -6.11 -4.80 13.07
C VAL A 535 -5.71 -3.36 12.76
N GLN A 536 -6.22 -2.78 11.67
CA GLN A 536 -5.91 -1.37 11.34
C GLN A 536 -6.35 -0.40 12.45
N GLU A 537 -7.48 -0.67 13.09
CA GLU A 537 -7.98 0.15 14.20
C GLU A 537 -7.07 -0.03 15.40
N GLN A 538 -6.72 -1.27 15.77
CA GLN A 538 -5.78 -1.51 16.87
C GLN A 538 -4.43 -0.82 16.67
N ILE A 539 -3.89 -0.82 15.45
CA ILE A 539 -2.65 -0.09 15.11
C ILE A 539 -2.83 1.41 15.35
N LEU A 540 -3.92 2.02 14.87
CA LEU A 540 -4.21 3.44 15.11
C LEU A 540 -4.27 3.76 16.61
N TRP A 541 -4.86 2.88 17.42
CA TRP A 541 -5.04 3.13 18.86
C TRP A 541 -3.72 3.05 19.61
N LEU A 542 -2.89 2.05 19.30
CA LEU A 542 -1.57 1.89 19.88
C LEU A 542 -0.66 3.05 19.51
N CYS A 543 -0.70 3.50 18.25
CA CYS A 543 0.10 4.63 17.80
C CYS A 543 -0.38 5.95 18.42
N GLU A 544 -1.70 6.17 18.55
CA GLU A 544 -2.24 7.34 19.24
C GLU A 544 -1.82 7.37 20.72
N ALA A 545 -1.82 6.21 21.39
CA ALA A 545 -1.32 6.09 22.76
C ALA A 545 0.19 6.36 22.88
N ALA A 546 0.97 5.95 21.88
CA ALA A 546 2.39 6.24 21.79
C ALA A 546 2.71 7.65 21.26
N HIS A 547 1.68 8.45 20.91
CA HIS A 547 1.83 9.73 20.19
C HIS A 547 2.71 9.62 18.94
N VAL A 548 2.64 8.48 18.24
CA VAL A 548 3.38 8.21 17.01
C VAL A 548 2.44 8.43 15.82
N PRO A 549 2.83 9.26 14.82
CA PRO A 549 2.00 9.51 13.65
C PRO A 549 1.82 8.25 12.78
N VAL A 550 0.60 8.06 12.27
CA VAL A 550 0.26 6.94 11.40
C VAL A 550 0.12 7.38 9.94
N ILE A 551 0.66 6.57 9.03
CA ILE A 551 0.44 6.65 7.59
C ILE A 551 -0.52 5.53 7.18
N TRP A 552 -1.71 5.91 6.73
CA TRP A 552 -2.71 5.01 6.17
C TRP A 552 -2.34 4.67 4.73
N ALA A 553 -1.84 3.46 4.50
CA ALA A 553 -1.20 3.12 3.23
C ALA A 553 -1.86 1.98 2.47
N THR A 554 -1.49 1.94 1.19
CA THR A 554 -1.87 0.96 0.15
C THR A 554 -3.35 0.98 -0.24
N GLN A 555 -3.62 0.88 -1.54
CA GLN A 555 -4.96 0.74 -2.13
C GLN A 555 -5.99 1.85 -1.83
N VAL A 556 -5.58 2.99 -1.25
CA VAL A 556 -6.45 4.17 -1.17
C VAL A 556 -6.61 4.76 -2.57
N LEU A 557 -7.85 4.83 -3.06
CA LEU A 557 -8.17 5.37 -4.39
C LEU A 557 -7.38 4.69 -5.53
N GLU A 558 -7.08 3.40 -5.40
CA GLU A 558 -6.27 2.62 -6.35
C GLU A 558 -6.84 2.66 -7.78
N SER A 559 -8.15 2.45 -7.92
CA SER A 559 -8.85 2.46 -9.20
C SER A 559 -8.90 3.86 -9.80
N LEU A 560 -8.99 4.90 -8.97
CA LEU A 560 -8.91 6.27 -9.46
C LEU A 560 -7.51 6.56 -10.00
N ALA A 561 -6.45 6.24 -9.26
CA ALA A 561 -5.08 6.45 -9.71
C ALA A 561 -4.75 5.65 -10.99
N LYS A 562 -5.24 4.42 -11.12
CA LYS A 562 -4.96 3.53 -12.27
C LYS A 562 -5.89 3.69 -13.47
N LYS A 563 -7.18 3.91 -13.25
CA LYS A 563 -8.25 3.85 -14.27
C LYS A 563 -9.05 5.15 -14.41
N GLY A 564 -8.82 6.14 -13.54
CA GLY A 564 -9.46 7.46 -13.61
C GLY A 564 -10.83 7.57 -12.95
N LEU A 565 -11.36 6.48 -12.35
CA LEU A 565 -12.64 6.48 -11.65
C LEU A 565 -12.55 5.72 -10.31
N PRO A 566 -12.99 6.31 -9.18
CA PRO A 566 -13.05 5.61 -7.90
C PRO A 566 -14.31 4.74 -7.80
N SER A 567 -14.21 3.67 -7.04
CA SER A 567 -15.34 2.91 -6.53
C SER A 567 -15.93 3.58 -5.28
N ARG A 568 -17.19 3.24 -4.94
CA ARG A 568 -17.83 3.72 -3.69
C ARG A 568 -17.05 3.29 -2.44
N ALA A 569 -16.52 2.07 -2.45
CA ALA A 569 -15.72 1.54 -1.33
C ALA A 569 -14.44 2.36 -1.12
N GLU A 570 -13.75 2.74 -2.20
CA GLU A 570 -12.53 3.57 -2.12
C GLU A 570 -12.82 4.99 -1.62
N VAL A 571 -13.99 5.55 -1.94
CA VAL A 571 -14.38 6.88 -1.39
C VAL A 571 -14.61 6.80 0.11
N THR A 572 -15.28 5.75 0.59
CA THR A 572 -15.45 5.51 2.03
C THR A 572 -14.11 5.27 2.72
N ASP A 573 -13.22 4.48 2.12
CA ASP A 573 -11.87 4.23 2.63
C ASP A 573 -11.04 5.52 2.70
N ALA A 574 -11.09 6.35 1.66
CA ALA A 574 -10.45 7.66 1.66
C ALA A 574 -10.99 8.53 2.80
N ALA A 575 -12.30 8.60 3.01
CA ALA A 575 -12.86 9.37 4.13
C ALA A 575 -12.42 8.83 5.50
N MET A 576 -12.37 7.51 5.68
CA MET A 576 -11.92 6.85 6.92
C MET A 576 -10.44 7.05 7.19
N SER A 577 -9.62 7.14 6.14
CA SER A 577 -8.18 7.36 6.25
C SER A 577 -7.82 8.69 6.94
N GLY A 578 -8.75 9.64 7.04
CA GLY A 578 -8.57 10.89 7.78
C GLY A 578 -8.42 10.72 9.31
N ARG A 579 -8.51 9.48 9.82
CA ARG A 579 -8.15 9.12 11.20
C ARG A 579 -6.64 9.02 11.43
N ALA A 580 -5.86 8.86 10.35
CA ALA A 580 -4.42 8.85 10.38
C ALA A 580 -3.84 10.25 10.16
N GLU A 581 -2.56 10.43 10.46
CA GLU A 581 -1.83 11.69 10.26
C GLU A 581 -1.47 11.92 8.78
N CYS A 582 -1.36 10.83 8.02
CA CYS A 582 -1.03 10.87 6.60
C CYS A 582 -1.74 9.75 5.84
N VAL A 583 -2.04 10.00 4.57
CA VAL A 583 -2.65 9.03 3.65
C VAL A 583 -1.74 8.86 2.45
N MET A 584 -1.43 7.60 2.10
CA MET A 584 -0.55 7.28 0.98
C MET A 584 -1.34 6.88 -0.27
N LEU A 585 -1.02 7.52 -1.40
CA LEU A 585 -1.47 7.15 -2.73
C LEU A 585 -0.39 6.39 -3.49
N ASN A 586 -0.79 5.34 -4.20
CA ASN A 586 0.05 4.59 -5.13
C ASN A 586 0.19 5.32 -6.47
N LYS A 587 1.21 4.93 -7.25
CA LYS A 587 1.45 5.48 -8.59
C LYS A 587 0.39 5.03 -9.60
N GLY A 588 0.09 5.88 -10.58
CA GLY A 588 -0.79 5.57 -11.71
C GLY A 588 -0.98 6.76 -12.65
N PRO A 589 -1.46 6.54 -13.89
CA PRO A 589 -1.60 7.58 -14.91
C PRO A 589 -2.53 8.74 -14.51
N HIS A 590 -3.42 8.52 -13.53
CA HIS A 590 -4.35 9.52 -13.02
C HIS A 590 -4.03 9.93 -11.58
N VAL A 591 -2.78 9.74 -11.10
CA VAL A 591 -2.36 10.06 -9.73
C VAL A 591 -2.64 11.53 -9.37
N LEU A 592 -2.47 12.47 -10.31
CA LEU A 592 -2.78 13.87 -10.09
C LEU A 592 -4.26 14.10 -9.72
N ASN A 593 -5.17 13.40 -10.39
CA ASN A 593 -6.60 13.46 -10.09
C ASN A 593 -6.90 12.79 -8.73
N ALA A 594 -6.20 11.70 -8.39
CA ALA A 594 -6.34 11.04 -7.10
C ALA A 594 -5.90 11.95 -5.94
N VAL A 595 -4.79 12.69 -6.08
CA VAL A 595 -4.33 13.66 -5.08
C VAL A 595 -5.38 14.76 -4.87
N ARG A 596 -5.87 15.39 -5.95
CA ARG A 596 -6.91 16.42 -5.87
C ARG A 596 -8.20 15.89 -5.25
N PHE A 597 -8.60 14.67 -5.60
CA PHE A 597 -9.80 14.04 -5.04
C PHE A 597 -9.64 13.81 -3.54
N LEU A 598 -8.50 13.24 -3.12
CA LEU A 598 -8.21 12.98 -1.71
C LEU A 598 -8.14 14.27 -0.89
N ASP A 599 -7.46 15.30 -1.39
CA ASP A 599 -7.38 16.63 -0.77
C ASP A 599 -8.78 17.20 -0.47
N ASN A 600 -9.66 17.17 -1.48
CA ASN A 600 -11.06 17.59 -1.33
C ASN A 600 -11.86 16.76 -0.30
N VAL A 601 -11.67 15.44 -0.27
CA VAL A 601 -12.33 14.57 0.71
C VAL A 601 -11.85 14.93 2.13
N MET A 602 -10.54 15.09 2.31
CA MET A 602 -9.94 15.42 3.62
C MET A 602 -10.41 16.76 4.15
N THR A 603 -10.38 17.83 3.34
CA THR A 603 -10.84 19.16 3.74
C THR A 603 -12.31 19.17 4.16
N ARG A 604 -13.16 18.40 3.47
CA ARG A 604 -14.58 18.29 3.84
C ARG A 604 -14.77 17.50 5.13
N MET A 605 -14.09 16.36 5.26
CA MET A 605 -14.28 15.42 6.38
C MET A 605 -13.71 15.93 7.71
N GLN A 606 -12.65 16.74 7.68
CA GLN A 606 -12.00 17.20 8.91
C GLN A 606 -12.89 17.98 9.86
N THR A 607 -13.90 18.69 9.35
CA THR A 607 -14.84 19.42 10.24
C THR A 607 -15.92 18.52 10.86
N HIS A 608 -16.05 17.29 10.38
CA HIS A 608 -17.02 16.31 10.87
C HIS A 608 -16.41 15.31 11.86
N GLN A 609 -15.14 14.94 11.65
CA GLN A 609 -14.44 13.96 12.48
C GLN A 609 -13.03 14.45 12.85
N THR A 610 -12.69 14.29 14.13
CA THR A 610 -11.31 14.39 14.62
C THR A 610 -10.93 13.03 15.17
N LYS A 611 -9.98 12.33 14.52
CA LYS A 611 -9.70 10.93 14.83
C LYS A 611 -11.03 10.14 14.80
N LYS A 612 -11.39 9.45 15.89
CA LYS A 612 -12.67 8.74 16.04
C LYS A 612 -13.81 9.61 16.57
N ARG A 613 -13.55 10.86 16.94
CA ARG A 613 -14.53 11.74 17.57
C ARG A 613 -15.38 12.41 16.49
N ALA A 614 -16.68 12.11 16.48
CA ALA A 614 -17.64 12.92 15.74
C ALA A 614 -17.80 14.27 16.46
N MET A 615 -17.55 15.37 15.75
CA MET A 615 -17.58 16.72 16.32
C MET A 615 -18.98 17.38 16.28
N LEU A 616 -20.02 16.61 15.88
CA LEU A 616 -21.44 17.00 15.83
C LEU A 616 -21.69 18.46 15.41
N ARG A 617 -21.05 18.87 14.30
CA ARG A 617 -21.29 20.19 13.72
C ARG A 617 -22.77 20.33 13.36
N LYS A 618 -23.29 21.55 13.49
CA LYS A 618 -24.63 21.92 13.05
C LYS A 618 -24.93 21.32 11.67
N LEU A 619 -26.01 20.54 11.59
CA LEU A 619 -26.49 19.97 10.34
C LEU A 619 -27.26 21.06 9.59
N SER A 620 -26.80 21.50 8.43
CA SER A 620 -27.55 22.49 7.64
C SER A 620 -28.96 22.01 7.28
N VAL A 621 -29.18 20.69 7.19
CA VAL A 621 -30.51 20.13 6.99
C VAL A 621 -31.46 20.35 8.18
N SER A 622 -30.96 20.50 9.40
CA SER A 622 -31.81 20.80 10.55
C SER A 622 -32.43 22.20 10.45
N ASP A 623 -31.77 23.13 9.75
CA ASP A 623 -32.31 24.48 9.53
C ASP A 623 -33.63 24.42 8.77
N ARG A 624 -33.77 23.51 7.80
CA ARG A 624 -35.04 23.35 7.07
C ARG A 624 -36.21 23.01 7.98
N ILE A 625 -35.98 22.22 9.03
CA ILE A 625 -37.03 21.87 10.01
C ILE A 625 -37.33 23.08 10.89
N VAL A 626 -36.30 23.77 11.38
CA VAL A 626 -36.45 24.97 12.23
C VAL A 626 -37.13 26.12 11.48
N ASP A 627 -36.84 26.29 10.19
CA ASP A 627 -37.48 27.29 9.33
C ASP A 627 -38.95 26.93 9.07
N THR A 628 -39.26 25.64 8.87
CA THR A 628 -40.65 25.20 8.69
C THR A 628 -41.47 25.25 9.97
N HIS A 629 -40.88 24.94 11.12
CA HIS A 629 -41.52 24.89 12.44
C HIS A 629 -40.62 25.61 13.46
N PRO A 630 -40.72 26.94 13.55
CA PRO A 630 -39.88 27.74 14.45
C PRO A 630 -40.05 27.30 15.90
N LEU A 631 -38.93 27.00 16.58
CA LEU A 631 -38.93 26.47 17.95
C LEU A 631 -39.39 27.49 19.01
N ARG A 632 -39.53 28.79 18.65
CA ARG A 632 -40.19 29.85 19.43
C ARG A 632 -40.75 30.93 18.48
N PRO A 633 -41.91 31.56 18.78
CA PRO A 633 -42.23 32.85 18.20
C PRO A 633 -41.18 33.89 18.65
N PRO A 634 -40.82 34.87 17.81
CA PRO A 634 -39.88 35.92 18.21
C PRO A 634 -40.40 36.60 19.47
N VAL A 635 -39.55 36.69 20.48
CA VAL A 635 -39.82 37.47 21.68
C VAL A 635 -39.99 38.92 21.20
N GLN A 636 -41.19 39.48 21.33
CA GLN A 636 -41.40 40.91 21.20
C GLN A 636 -40.57 41.58 22.30
N THR A 637 -39.42 42.13 21.93
CA THR A 637 -38.73 43.13 22.75
C THR A 637 -39.66 44.32 22.85
N THR A 638 -40.37 44.45 23.97
CA THR A 638 -41.02 45.70 24.33
C THR A 638 -39.93 46.74 24.57
N ASP A 639 -39.92 47.79 23.75
CA ASP A 639 -39.17 49.01 24.00
C ASP A 639 -39.55 49.52 25.40
N ARG A 640 -38.62 49.39 26.34
CA ARG A 640 -38.60 50.22 27.55
C ARG A 640 -37.67 51.39 27.28
N ASN A 641 -38.17 52.35 26.51
CA ASN A 641 -37.74 53.74 26.59
C ASN A 641 -38.98 54.60 26.84
N GLY A 642 -39.13 55.00 28.09
CA GLY A 642 -40.18 55.88 28.58
C GLY A 642 -39.89 56.21 30.05
N VAL A 643 -38.86 57.03 30.28
CA VAL A 643 -38.86 58.37 30.90
C VAL A 643 -37.43 58.90 30.82
#